data_AF-A0A8H7BBF9-F1
#
_entry.id   AF-A0A8H7BBF9-F1
#
_cell.length_a   1.000
_cell.length_b   1.000
_cell.length_c   1.000
_cell.angle_alpha   90.00
_cell.angle_beta   90.00
_cell.angle_gamma   90.00
#
_symmetry.space_group_name_H-M   'P 1'
#
loop_
_entity.id
_entity.type
_entity.pdbx_description
1 polymer ?
#
loop_
_entity_poly.entity_id
_entity_poly.type
_entity_poly.pdbx_seq_one_letter_code
_entity_poly.pdbx_strand_id
1 'polypeptide(L)'
;MPLELPKGFTAIKDATYPTDSVNLIGVLVNYDPPKSTRGTSWALDFTIQDDFASGDVGDQSSIRCRLFRRAENKFPPISGVGDVVMLRGFKIQEFNLRMEAVGRDMYDTNMLVFPSSRIPVPGLSHPFQAGSQKLPHALTGGSPPTIPEQMAVIHMKNASTGAAQQVQQHAAVNTSKARTRRSVSLIKDLQFNNYYDVRAQVVNIYYYQMGGQVDLKVTDYTPNEQMYNYADPEQEQSHFVSDRDWKGPYGFLTLNVTLYGANATWASENLVNGGYVFMSNMRVKTSSRGFLEGAIHEDRRNPSKVDIRHMTNMTDIEEIDRRREEYEQKRGNKTAFQAMQNEPKNTLGKSSKEKRQAKRERQRVLKQAEQDELVKKQQELERTRGGVNPNVIAAYPDIKPSTISEIIHNHHLEVQTPEKHHSYKLPFINCKHRSRVRVVDVYPPELKLFAHPKSDRKWRGQSKKQRAADGPTKEIWEWGFVLLLEDASIPRDTVSEKLRVVVNNDAAMFLLGMSAKDIINKPAALNQLEEKLFILWGNLMELKSELRDRATDLPLPPGDNRLTNKPFDACIEEYGAETLPVISEKLTRAMAVGGTTTMIQAHGHRITVKTPLSPPEASTTNDYGLPPTAPQPDVSLHIHSVQLLNPESITSEFDKLRFEAAAHDQLVFHNPQLYQTADDTSKRSTPNQDPETISTLLISSPYNIPNHYLDLSSPHLTIPSRLLALALTALKPATSTYATAPYPLALNFSFVLALLHTLIVQERYEWEETSFYVVVFRSQLKEGIDQDWLYRLDEESHREACESGGLLKYWFGKGDEERRNLATCFWHSREDAYKGGLGPWHKKARAAGRELYESIVFSTYRLVIKDGAEEYEFEDYKG
;
A
#
# COMPACT_ATOMS: atom_id res chain seq x y z
N MET A 1 20.29 -20.18 -31.56
CA MET A 1 19.28 -19.39 -32.29
C MET A 1 17.94 -19.63 -31.63
N PRO A 2 17.02 -18.65 -31.58
CA PRO A 2 15.64 -18.89 -31.16
C PRO A 2 14.98 -19.95 -32.07
N LEU A 3 13.97 -20.63 -31.55
CA LEU A 3 13.23 -21.65 -32.30
C LEU A 3 12.23 -20.98 -33.26
N GLU A 4 12.36 -21.22 -34.56
CA GLU A 4 11.33 -20.78 -35.52
C GLU A 4 10.07 -21.63 -35.37
N LEU A 5 8.96 -20.98 -35.00
CA LEU A 5 7.65 -21.61 -34.87
C LEU A 5 6.96 -21.72 -36.24
N PRO A 6 6.12 -22.74 -36.49
CA PRO A 6 5.34 -22.82 -37.72
C PRO A 6 4.37 -21.64 -37.85
N LYS A 7 4.12 -21.19 -39.09
CA LYS A 7 3.21 -20.06 -39.36
C LYS A 7 1.83 -20.29 -38.72
N GLY A 8 1.42 -19.39 -37.84
CA GLY A 8 0.15 -19.47 -37.11
C GLY A 8 0.23 -20.13 -35.73
N PHE A 9 1.43 -20.44 -35.24
CA PHE A 9 1.68 -20.79 -33.83
C PHE A 9 2.19 -19.57 -33.04
N THR A 10 1.87 -19.55 -31.75
CA THR A 10 2.28 -18.52 -30.78
C THR A 10 3.28 -19.12 -29.79
N ALA A 11 4.28 -18.35 -29.34
CA ALA A 11 5.16 -18.79 -28.26
C ALA A 11 4.42 -18.72 -26.92
N ILE A 12 4.73 -19.63 -26.00
CA ILE A 12 3.98 -19.78 -24.74
C ILE A 12 4.06 -18.51 -23.89
N LYS A 13 5.24 -17.90 -23.81
CA LYS A 13 5.49 -16.62 -23.13
C LYS A 13 4.66 -15.44 -23.68
N ASP A 14 4.17 -15.52 -24.92
CA ASP A 14 3.39 -14.45 -25.58
C ASP A 14 1.86 -14.66 -25.38
N ALA A 15 1.43 -15.79 -24.80
CA ALA A 15 0.04 -16.15 -24.54
C ALA A 15 -0.51 -15.53 -23.24
N THR A 16 -0.21 -14.25 -23.00
CA THR A 16 -0.45 -13.55 -21.72
C THR A 16 -1.87 -13.03 -21.52
N TYR A 17 -2.70 -13.01 -22.57
CA TYR A 17 -4.07 -12.47 -22.56
C TYR A 17 -5.10 -13.50 -23.06
N PRO A 18 -6.38 -13.40 -22.65
CA PRO A 18 -7.43 -14.30 -23.11
C PRO A 18 -7.60 -14.24 -24.64
N THR A 19 -7.64 -15.40 -25.30
CA THR A 19 -7.83 -15.53 -26.75
C THR A 19 -8.67 -16.75 -27.08
N ASP A 20 -9.65 -16.63 -27.99
CA ASP A 20 -10.60 -17.73 -28.27
C ASP A 20 -9.99 -18.92 -29.03
N SER A 21 -8.93 -18.70 -29.80
CA SER A 21 -8.22 -19.77 -30.52
C SER A 21 -6.74 -19.44 -30.70
N VAL A 22 -5.87 -20.25 -30.10
CA VAL A 22 -4.42 -20.25 -30.27
C VAL A 22 -3.93 -21.63 -30.74
N ASN A 23 -2.77 -21.66 -31.40
CA ASN A 23 -2.02 -22.89 -31.68
C ASN A 23 -0.68 -22.80 -30.95
N LEU A 24 -0.32 -23.85 -30.20
CA LEU A 24 0.88 -23.91 -29.34
C LEU A 24 1.66 -25.18 -29.62
N ILE A 25 2.98 -25.14 -29.50
CA ILE A 25 3.86 -26.31 -29.55
C ILE A 25 4.83 -26.25 -28.38
N GLY A 26 5.08 -27.37 -27.72
CA GLY A 26 5.98 -27.44 -26.58
C GLY A 26 6.28 -28.87 -26.16
N VAL A 27 7.26 -29.05 -25.29
CA VAL A 27 7.61 -30.34 -24.69
C VAL A 27 6.76 -30.56 -23.44
N LEU A 28 6.26 -31.79 -23.28
CA LEU A 28 5.41 -32.19 -22.16
C LEU A 28 6.23 -32.30 -20.86
N VAL A 29 6.04 -31.38 -19.93
CA VAL A 29 6.81 -31.32 -18.65
C VAL A 29 6.07 -31.89 -17.45
N ASN A 30 4.74 -32.10 -17.55
CA ASN A 30 3.91 -32.77 -16.56
C ASN A 30 2.55 -33.19 -17.16
N TYR A 31 1.94 -34.28 -16.66
CA TYR A 31 0.53 -34.61 -16.96
C TYR A 31 -0.14 -35.47 -15.87
N ASP A 32 -1.43 -35.25 -15.65
CA ASP A 32 -2.32 -36.18 -14.95
C ASP A 32 -2.92 -37.19 -15.96
N PRO A 33 -3.20 -38.44 -15.59
CA PRO A 33 -4.04 -39.32 -16.40
C PRO A 33 -5.44 -38.74 -16.66
N PRO A 34 -6.12 -39.11 -17.78
CA PRO A 34 -7.51 -38.73 -18.03
C PRO A 34 -8.44 -39.07 -16.85
N LYS A 35 -9.34 -38.15 -16.51
CA LYS A 35 -10.28 -38.32 -15.41
C LYS A 35 -11.68 -37.84 -15.75
N SER A 36 -12.70 -38.59 -15.35
CA SER A 36 -14.11 -38.17 -15.44
C SER A 36 -14.31 -36.86 -14.67
N THR A 37 -14.98 -35.89 -15.29
CA THR A 37 -15.33 -34.62 -14.63
C THR A 37 -16.62 -34.77 -13.81
N ARG A 38 -17.15 -33.64 -13.31
CA ARG A 38 -18.48 -33.57 -12.70
C ARG A 38 -19.64 -33.63 -13.72
N GLY A 39 -19.35 -33.45 -15.01
CA GLY A 39 -20.33 -33.54 -16.10
C GLY A 39 -20.12 -34.80 -16.96
N THR A 40 -20.66 -34.80 -18.18
CA THR A 40 -20.62 -35.93 -19.14
C THR A 40 -19.27 -36.09 -19.86
N SER A 41 -18.24 -35.32 -19.49
CA SER A 41 -16.95 -35.28 -20.17
C SER A 41 -15.83 -35.77 -19.26
N TRP A 42 -14.76 -36.27 -19.87
CA TRP A 42 -13.46 -36.50 -19.28
C TRP A 42 -12.55 -35.28 -19.52
N ALA A 43 -11.53 -35.12 -18.68
CA ALA A 43 -10.50 -34.11 -18.81
C ALA A 43 -9.10 -34.72 -18.69
N LEU A 44 -8.17 -34.24 -19.51
CA LEU A 44 -6.73 -34.46 -19.42
C LEU A 44 -6.08 -33.14 -19.00
N ASP A 45 -5.43 -33.10 -17.83
CA ASP A 45 -4.65 -31.95 -17.34
C ASP A 45 -3.16 -32.18 -17.65
N PHE A 46 -2.48 -31.20 -18.24
CA PHE A 46 -1.06 -31.31 -18.58
C PHE A 46 -0.35 -29.95 -18.60
N THR A 47 0.97 -29.94 -18.76
CA THR A 47 1.79 -28.73 -18.85
C THR A 47 2.82 -28.89 -19.96
N ILE A 48 2.96 -27.87 -20.82
CA ILE A 48 3.96 -27.80 -21.89
C ILE A 48 4.89 -26.59 -21.70
N GLN A 49 6.10 -26.68 -22.24
CA GLN A 49 7.12 -25.62 -22.25
C GLN A 49 7.84 -25.60 -23.61
N ASP A 50 8.09 -24.42 -24.17
CA ASP A 50 8.65 -24.24 -25.52
C ASP A 50 10.12 -23.76 -25.50
N ASP A 51 10.45 -22.83 -24.60
CA ASP A 51 11.81 -22.38 -24.36
C ASP A 51 12.40 -22.99 -23.07
N PHE A 52 13.65 -23.45 -23.18
CA PHE A 52 14.46 -24.08 -22.12
C PHE A 52 15.80 -23.35 -21.91
N ALA A 53 16.00 -22.18 -22.54
CA ALA A 53 17.20 -21.35 -22.42
C ALA A 53 17.00 -20.08 -21.57
N SER A 54 15.75 -19.67 -21.32
CA SER A 54 15.40 -18.42 -20.64
C SER A 54 15.03 -18.54 -19.15
N GLY A 55 14.76 -19.74 -18.65
CA GLY A 55 14.36 -19.97 -17.26
C GLY A 55 14.24 -21.45 -16.90
N ASP A 56 13.90 -21.74 -15.64
CA ASP A 56 13.75 -23.09 -15.12
C ASP A 56 12.52 -23.82 -15.69
N VAL A 57 12.47 -25.14 -15.50
CA VAL A 57 11.31 -25.96 -15.93
C VAL A 57 10.09 -25.62 -15.08
N GLY A 58 9.06 -25.04 -15.71
CA GLY A 58 7.84 -24.57 -15.05
C GLY A 58 7.73 -23.05 -14.84
N ASP A 59 8.62 -22.24 -15.43
CA ASP A 59 8.61 -20.78 -15.39
C ASP A 59 7.78 -20.14 -16.54
N GLN A 60 7.97 -18.85 -16.83
CA GLN A 60 7.20 -18.02 -17.80
C GLN A 60 7.02 -18.63 -19.20
N SER A 61 7.94 -19.47 -19.66
CA SER A 61 7.86 -20.18 -20.96
C SER A 61 7.05 -21.48 -20.89
N SER A 62 6.28 -21.70 -19.81
CA SER A 62 5.43 -22.87 -19.60
C SER A 62 3.96 -22.50 -19.36
N ILE A 63 3.04 -23.33 -19.86
CA ILE A 63 1.60 -23.12 -19.68
C ILE A 63 0.88 -24.42 -19.31
N ARG A 64 -0.11 -24.29 -18.43
CA ARG A 64 -0.99 -25.37 -18.03
C ARG A 64 -2.15 -25.51 -19.01
N CYS A 65 -2.35 -26.73 -19.49
CA CYS A 65 -3.32 -27.08 -20.51
C CYS A 65 -4.37 -28.04 -19.95
N ARG A 66 -5.62 -27.90 -20.40
CA ARG A 66 -6.71 -28.86 -20.10
C ARG A 66 -7.48 -29.19 -21.38
N LEU A 67 -7.48 -30.45 -21.77
CA LEU A 67 -8.26 -30.94 -22.91
C LEU A 67 -9.50 -31.70 -22.40
N PHE A 68 -10.67 -31.38 -22.95
CA PHE A 68 -11.92 -32.10 -22.68
C PHE A 68 -12.33 -33.00 -23.85
N ARG A 69 -12.85 -34.19 -23.53
CA ARG A 69 -13.39 -35.19 -24.48
C ARG A 69 -14.54 -35.98 -23.83
N ARG A 70 -15.54 -36.44 -24.59
CA ARG A 70 -16.64 -37.30 -24.07
C ARG A 70 -16.19 -38.66 -23.49
N ALA A 71 -15.04 -39.20 -23.88
CA ALA A 71 -14.57 -40.51 -23.43
C ALA A 71 -13.03 -40.57 -23.30
N GLU A 72 -12.54 -41.46 -22.44
CA GLU A 72 -11.12 -41.70 -22.18
C GLU A 72 -10.35 -42.12 -23.45
N ASN A 73 -10.93 -42.97 -24.30
CA ASN A 73 -10.33 -43.41 -25.57
C ASN A 73 -10.32 -42.34 -26.68
N LYS A 74 -10.65 -41.08 -26.36
CA LYS A 74 -10.59 -39.92 -27.27
C LYS A 74 -9.45 -38.95 -26.94
N PHE A 75 -8.57 -39.30 -26.01
CA PHE A 75 -7.28 -38.61 -25.79
C PHE A 75 -6.16 -39.29 -26.58
N PRO A 76 -5.13 -38.55 -27.04
CA PRO A 76 -4.01 -39.15 -27.75
C PRO A 76 -3.10 -39.89 -26.76
N PRO A 77 -2.64 -41.12 -27.05
CA PRO A 77 -1.70 -41.81 -26.18
C PRO A 77 -0.38 -41.03 -26.04
N ILE A 78 -0.04 -40.71 -24.79
CA ILE A 78 1.23 -40.10 -24.38
C ILE A 78 2.21 -41.23 -24.01
N SER A 79 3.47 -41.13 -24.43
CA SER A 79 4.50 -42.13 -24.09
C SER A 79 5.23 -41.75 -22.79
N GLY A 80 5.44 -40.46 -22.54
CA GLY A 80 5.98 -39.96 -21.28
C GLY A 80 6.22 -38.45 -21.28
N VAL A 81 6.71 -37.92 -20.16
CA VAL A 81 7.24 -36.55 -20.12
C VAL A 81 8.50 -36.46 -20.98
N GLY A 82 8.69 -35.34 -21.66
CA GLY A 82 9.72 -35.14 -22.69
C GLY A 82 9.26 -35.45 -24.12
N ASP A 83 8.04 -35.98 -24.32
CA ASP A 83 7.35 -36.02 -25.62
C ASP A 83 7.04 -34.60 -26.13
N VAL A 84 6.99 -34.39 -27.45
CA VAL A 84 6.58 -33.10 -28.02
C VAL A 84 5.08 -33.11 -28.26
N VAL A 85 4.40 -32.05 -27.82
CA VAL A 85 2.95 -31.87 -27.92
C VAL A 85 2.66 -30.63 -28.74
N MET A 86 1.66 -30.75 -29.63
CA MET A 86 1.23 -29.68 -30.51
C MET A 86 -0.29 -29.55 -30.41
N LEU A 87 -0.73 -28.33 -30.09
CA LEU A 87 -2.11 -27.96 -29.79
C LEU A 87 -2.58 -27.04 -30.91
N ARG A 88 -3.77 -27.31 -31.47
CA ARG A 88 -4.44 -26.43 -32.44
C ARG A 88 -5.85 -26.10 -31.94
N GLY A 89 -6.30 -24.85 -32.09
CA GLY A 89 -7.65 -24.42 -31.72
C GLY A 89 -7.95 -24.55 -30.21
N PHE A 90 -7.03 -24.13 -29.34
CA PHE A 90 -7.25 -24.06 -27.88
C PHE A 90 -7.63 -22.62 -27.48
N LYS A 91 -8.50 -22.45 -26.47
CA LYS A 91 -8.81 -21.14 -25.90
C LYS A 91 -7.85 -20.81 -24.75
N ILE A 92 -7.19 -19.66 -24.78
CA ILE A 92 -6.53 -19.11 -23.60
C ILE A 92 -7.58 -18.40 -22.73
N GLN A 93 -7.61 -18.72 -21.44
CA GLN A 93 -8.49 -18.09 -20.46
C GLN A 93 -7.80 -17.97 -19.10
N GLU A 94 -8.20 -16.96 -18.32
CA GLU A 94 -7.76 -16.86 -16.92
C GLU A 94 -8.54 -17.86 -16.04
N PHE A 95 -7.84 -18.49 -15.09
CA PHE A 95 -8.41 -19.31 -14.04
C PHE A 95 -7.54 -19.23 -12.78
N ASN A 96 -8.11 -18.79 -11.67
CA ASN A 96 -7.41 -18.56 -10.39
C ASN A 96 -6.14 -17.69 -10.54
N LEU A 97 -6.23 -16.51 -11.18
CA LEU A 97 -5.12 -15.56 -11.39
C LEU A 97 -3.95 -16.15 -12.21
N ARG A 98 -4.23 -17.10 -13.11
CA ARG A 98 -3.26 -17.72 -14.03
C ARG A 98 -3.90 -18.00 -15.38
N MET A 99 -3.12 -17.92 -16.45
CA MET A 99 -3.58 -18.31 -17.79
C MET A 99 -3.53 -19.84 -17.95
N GLU A 100 -4.64 -20.45 -18.35
CA GLU A 100 -4.73 -21.86 -18.75
C GLU A 100 -5.19 -21.99 -20.20
N ALA A 101 -4.56 -22.90 -20.96
CA ALA A 101 -4.96 -23.24 -22.32
C ALA A 101 -6.01 -24.37 -22.32
N VAL A 102 -7.25 -24.07 -22.68
CA VAL A 102 -8.39 -24.98 -22.59
C VAL A 102 -8.85 -25.43 -23.96
N GLY A 103 -8.74 -26.73 -24.21
CA GLY A 103 -9.26 -27.39 -25.40
C GLY A 103 -10.64 -28.01 -25.15
N ARG A 104 -11.61 -27.68 -26.00
CA ARG A 104 -12.99 -28.19 -25.92
C ARG A 104 -13.16 -29.50 -26.71
N ASP A 105 -14.27 -30.20 -26.49
CA ASP A 105 -14.66 -31.38 -27.28
C ASP A 105 -15.34 -30.94 -28.59
N MET A 106 -14.55 -30.28 -29.44
CA MET A 106 -14.93 -29.68 -30.73
C MET A 106 -13.97 -30.17 -31.83
N TYR A 107 -14.35 -30.00 -33.11
CA TYR A 107 -13.62 -30.57 -34.26
C TYR A 107 -12.36 -29.78 -34.67
N ASP A 108 -12.26 -28.54 -34.22
CA ASP A 108 -11.18 -27.58 -34.43
C ASP A 108 -10.11 -27.66 -33.33
N THR A 109 -10.51 -27.84 -32.06
CA THR A 109 -9.60 -28.18 -30.96
C THR A 109 -8.98 -29.56 -31.17
N ASN A 110 -7.71 -29.60 -31.57
CA ASN A 110 -6.98 -30.83 -31.85
C ASN A 110 -5.64 -30.89 -31.10
N MET A 111 -5.26 -32.08 -30.65
CA MET A 111 -4.01 -32.37 -29.95
C MET A 111 -3.23 -33.45 -30.69
N LEU A 112 -1.96 -33.17 -30.97
CA LEU A 112 -1.00 -34.09 -31.54
C LEU A 112 0.08 -34.38 -30.49
N VAL A 113 0.50 -35.64 -30.39
CA VAL A 113 1.59 -36.09 -29.52
C VAL A 113 2.63 -36.84 -30.36
N PHE A 114 3.89 -36.43 -30.23
CA PHE A 114 5.04 -37.00 -30.94
C PHE A 114 5.96 -37.67 -29.91
N PRO A 115 5.97 -39.00 -29.83
CA PRO A 115 6.79 -39.73 -28.87
C PRO A 115 8.27 -39.44 -29.02
N SER A 116 8.86 -38.96 -27.93
CA SER A 116 10.23 -38.45 -27.81
C SER A 116 11.32 -39.40 -28.32
N SER A 117 11.12 -40.71 -28.15
CA SER A 117 12.01 -41.78 -28.64
C SER A 117 11.94 -42.04 -30.14
N ARG A 118 11.00 -41.42 -30.86
CA ARG A 118 10.78 -41.59 -32.31
C ARG A 118 10.92 -40.30 -33.12
N ILE A 119 11.41 -39.22 -32.49
CA ILE A 119 11.79 -37.98 -33.16
C ILE A 119 13.30 -38.06 -33.48
N PRO A 120 13.72 -37.92 -34.75
CA PRO A 120 15.14 -37.96 -35.12
C PRO A 120 15.89 -36.70 -34.64
N VAL A 121 17.21 -36.80 -34.49
CA VAL A 121 18.08 -35.62 -34.35
C VAL A 121 18.09 -34.79 -35.65
N PRO A 122 18.32 -33.46 -35.61
CA PRO A 122 18.23 -32.60 -36.79
C PRO A 122 19.10 -33.03 -37.98
N GLY A 123 20.26 -33.65 -37.74
CA GLY A 123 21.13 -34.19 -38.79
C GLY A 123 20.53 -35.35 -39.60
N LEU A 124 19.42 -35.93 -39.15
CA LEU A 124 18.66 -37.00 -39.83
C LEU A 124 17.27 -36.54 -40.30
N SER A 125 17.01 -35.22 -40.33
CA SER A 125 15.70 -34.65 -40.68
C SER A 125 15.37 -34.65 -42.18
N HIS A 126 16.35 -34.82 -43.06
CA HIS A 126 16.20 -34.68 -44.51
C HIS A 126 15.05 -35.50 -45.15
N PRO A 127 14.76 -36.77 -44.77
CA PRO A 127 13.61 -37.51 -45.30
C PRO A 127 12.25 -36.92 -44.92
N PHE A 128 12.16 -36.24 -43.78
CA PHE A 128 10.96 -35.59 -43.27
C PHE A 128 10.77 -34.22 -43.92
N GLN A 129 11.86 -33.47 -44.12
CA GLN A 129 11.87 -32.21 -44.87
C GLN A 129 11.50 -32.42 -46.35
N ALA A 130 11.97 -33.51 -46.97
CA ALA A 130 11.60 -33.92 -48.32
C ALA A 130 10.18 -34.55 -48.42
N GLY A 131 9.48 -34.72 -47.30
CA GLY A 131 8.14 -35.32 -47.25
C GLY A 131 8.05 -36.81 -47.58
N SER A 132 9.18 -37.50 -47.79
CA SER A 132 9.23 -38.93 -48.10
C SER A 132 9.03 -39.82 -46.88
N GLN A 133 9.23 -39.28 -45.67
CA GLN A 133 8.84 -39.88 -44.40
C GLN A 133 7.99 -38.92 -43.57
N LYS A 134 7.18 -39.46 -42.65
CA LYS A 134 6.38 -38.70 -41.69
C LYS A 134 6.71 -39.12 -40.27
N LEU A 135 6.75 -38.17 -39.33
CA LEU A 135 6.99 -38.46 -37.93
C LEU A 135 5.86 -39.33 -37.33
N PRO A 136 6.17 -40.41 -36.59
CA PRO A 136 5.15 -41.18 -35.88
C PRO A 136 4.47 -40.32 -34.80
N HIS A 137 3.17 -40.08 -34.94
CA HIS A 137 2.39 -39.22 -34.05
C HIS A 137 1.05 -39.86 -33.68
N ALA A 138 0.53 -39.48 -32.52
CA ALA A 138 -0.87 -39.69 -32.14
C ALA A 138 -1.68 -38.41 -32.43
N LEU A 139 -2.90 -38.57 -32.91
CA LEU A 139 -3.79 -37.48 -33.35
C LEU A 139 -5.19 -37.70 -32.79
N THR A 140 -5.85 -36.65 -32.28
CA THR A 140 -7.26 -36.71 -31.83
C THR A 140 -8.15 -35.70 -32.53
N GLY A 141 -8.49 -36.03 -33.78
CA GLY A 141 -9.28 -35.21 -34.71
C GLY A 141 -8.40 -34.39 -35.67
N GLY A 142 -9.03 -33.73 -36.64
CA GLY A 142 -8.36 -32.77 -37.52
C GLY A 142 -7.39 -33.37 -38.54
N SER A 143 -6.51 -32.52 -39.07
CA SER A 143 -5.55 -32.83 -40.13
C SER A 143 -4.20 -33.36 -39.59
N PRO A 144 -3.49 -34.21 -40.35
CA PRO A 144 -2.12 -34.61 -40.02
C PRO A 144 -1.16 -33.39 -40.01
N PRO A 145 0.04 -33.52 -39.40
CA PRO A 145 1.02 -32.44 -39.38
C PRO A 145 1.63 -32.20 -40.77
N THR A 146 1.82 -30.94 -41.11
CA THR A 146 2.50 -30.47 -42.32
C THR A 146 4.02 -30.69 -42.24
N ILE A 147 4.76 -30.43 -43.32
CA ILE A 147 6.23 -30.53 -43.31
C ILE A 147 6.86 -29.49 -42.35
N PRO A 148 6.50 -28.19 -42.35
CA PRO A 148 7.05 -27.22 -41.38
C PRO A 148 6.74 -27.57 -39.92
N GLU A 149 5.53 -28.06 -39.63
CA GLU A 149 5.15 -28.53 -38.29
C GLU A 149 6.02 -29.72 -37.82
N GLN A 150 6.35 -30.67 -38.70
CA GLN A 150 7.24 -31.78 -38.37
C GLN A 150 8.69 -31.33 -38.16
N MET A 151 9.17 -30.36 -38.94
CA MET A 151 10.50 -29.77 -38.73
C MET A 151 10.56 -29.05 -37.38
N ALA A 152 9.54 -28.26 -37.03
CA ALA A 152 9.46 -27.61 -35.72
C ALA A 152 9.45 -28.62 -34.56
N VAL A 153 8.78 -29.78 -34.69
CA VAL A 153 8.86 -30.88 -33.70
C VAL A 153 10.28 -31.42 -33.54
N ILE A 154 11.05 -31.57 -34.63
CA ILE A 154 12.45 -32.01 -34.59
C ILE A 154 13.33 -30.97 -33.88
N HIS A 155 13.20 -29.69 -34.25
CA HIS A 155 13.99 -28.61 -33.64
C HIS A 155 13.62 -28.38 -32.16
N MET A 156 12.33 -28.43 -31.81
CA MET A 156 11.80 -28.39 -30.44
C MET A 156 12.38 -29.52 -29.59
N LYS A 157 12.37 -30.76 -30.12
CA LYS A 157 12.94 -31.89 -29.38
C LYS A 157 14.43 -31.70 -29.16
N ASN A 158 15.17 -31.26 -30.18
CA ASN A 158 16.60 -30.98 -30.07
C ASN A 158 16.91 -29.94 -29.00
N ALA A 159 16.19 -28.81 -28.97
CA ALA A 159 16.35 -27.76 -27.96
C ALA A 159 16.17 -28.30 -26.53
N SER A 160 15.14 -29.13 -26.30
CA SER A 160 14.87 -29.72 -24.98
C SER A 160 15.89 -30.74 -24.48
N THR A 161 16.83 -31.19 -25.32
CA THR A 161 17.73 -32.32 -24.99
C THR A 161 18.60 -32.04 -23.76
N GLY A 162 19.07 -30.80 -23.59
CA GLY A 162 19.86 -30.40 -22.42
C GLY A 162 19.06 -30.40 -21.11
N ALA A 163 17.77 -30.09 -21.17
CA ALA A 163 16.88 -30.03 -20.01
C ALA A 163 16.22 -31.37 -19.65
N ALA A 164 16.51 -32.46 -20.36
CA ALA A 164 15.79 -33.73 -20.23
C ALA A 164 15.77 -34.30 -18.79
N GLN A 165 16.87 -34.14 -18.03
CA GLN A 165 16.92 -34.55 -16.62
C GLN A 165 16.07 -33.64 -15.71
N GLN A 166 16.10 -32.32 -15.93
CA GLN A 166 15.29 -31.35 -15.18
C GLN A 166 13.79 -31.61 -15.40
N VAL A 167 13.38 -31.90 -16.65
CA VAL A 167 11.99 -32.26 -16.98
C VAL A 167 11.54 -33.52 -16.24
N GLN A 168 12.38 -34.56 -16.16
CA GLN A 168 12.08 -35.77 -15.40
C GLN A 168 12.00 -35.49 -13.87
N GLN A 169 12.88 -34.66 -13.32
CA GLN A 169 12.85 -34.26 -11.92
C GLN A 169 11.60 -33.44 -11.58
N HIS A 170 11.25 -32.46 -12.41
CA HIS A 170 10.04 -31.64 -12.27
C HIS A 170 8.77 -32.51 -12.29
N ALA A 171 8.68 -33.46 -13.23
CA ALA A 171 7.59 -34.43 -13.28
C ALA A 171 7.51 -35.31 -12.03
N ALA A 172 8.66 -35.80 -11.52
CA ALA A 172 8.70 -36.62 -10.30
C ALA A 172 8.30 -35.83 -9.05
N VAL A 173 8.71 -34.56 -8.93
CA VAL A 173 8.34 -33.65 -7.83
C VAL A 173 6.84 -33.31 -7.87
N ASN A 174 6.26 -33.08 -9.05
CA ASN A 174 4.82 -32.82 -9.16
C ASN A 174 3.99 -34.10 -8.97
N THR A 175 4.46 -35.25 -9.45
CA THR A 175 3.81 -36.54 -9.22
C THR A 175 3.83 -36.91 -7.74
N SER A 176 4.92 -36.65 -7.00
CA SER A 176 4.96 -36.91 -5.55
C SER A 176 4.06 -35.95 -4.77
N LYS A 177 4.04 -34.64 -5.10
CA LYS A 177 3.05 -33.67 -4.58
C LYS A 177 1.59 -34.06 -4.89
N ALA A 178 1.34 -34.71 -6.03
CA ALA A 178 0.01 -35.25 -6.36
C ALA A 178 -0.31 -36.52 -5.57
N ARG A 179 0.69 -37.35 -5.24
CA ARG A 179 0.53 -38.60 -4.48
C ARG A 179 0.36 -38.37 -2.97
N THR A 180 0.89 -37.28 -2.41
CA THR A 180 0.68 -36.87 -1.01
C THR A 180 -0.68 -36.21 -0.76
N ARG A 181 -1.59 -36.12 -1.74
CA ARG A 181 -2.89 -35.41 -1.64
C ARG A 181 -3.91 -35.94 -0.60
N ARG A 182 -3.56 -36.93 0.22
CA ARG A 182 -4.26 -37.30 1.47
C ARG A 182 -3.29 -37.61 2.63
N SER A 183 -2.21 -36.85 2.74
CA SER A 183 -1.50 -36.73 4.02
C SER A 183 -2.39 -36.00 5.02
N VAL A 184 -2.54 -36.55 6.22
CA VAL A 184 -3.24 -35.88 7.33
C VAL A 184 -2.57 -34.52 7.58
N SER A 185 -3.39 -33.47 7.68
CA SER A 185 -2.94 -32.08 7.78
C SER A 185 -3.31 -31.47 9.13
N LEU A 186 -2.46 -30.58 9.63
CA LEU A 186 -2.69 -29.82 10.87
C LEU A 186 -3.54 -28.57 10.57
N ILE A 187 -4.24 -28.04 11.59
CA ILE A 187 -5.17 -26.91 11.44
C ILE A 187 -4.44 -25.64 10.95
N LYS A 188 -3.18 -25.43 11.38
CA LYS A 188 -2.29 -24.37 10.86
C LYS A 188 -2.03 -24.41 9.35
N ASP A 189 -2.10 -25.60 8.73
CA ASP A 189 -1.74 -25.81 7.32
C ASP A 189 -2.99 -25.80 6.39
N LEU A 190 -4.18 -25.62 6.96
CA LEU A 190 -5.43 -25.52 6.21
C LEU A 190 -5.52 -24.20 5.44
N GLN A 191 -5.95 -24.28 4.18
CA GLN A 191 -6.13 -23.15 3.27
C GLN A 191 -7.52 -23.18 2.61
N PHE A 192 -8.03 -22.00 2.27
CA PHE A 192 -9.36 -21.81 1.69
C PHE A 192 -9.62 -22.67 0.44
N ASN A 193 -10.85 -23.20 0.34
CA ASN A 193 -11.42 -23.94 -0.80
C ASN A 193 -10.73 -25.27 -1.17
N ASN A 194 -9.81 -25.75 -0.32
CA ASN A 194 -9.21 -27.09 -0.42
C ASN A 194 -9.99 -28.13 0.41
N TYR A 195 -9.60 -29.40 0.27
CA TYR A 195 -10.14 -30.54 1.02
C TYR A 195 -9.00 -31.22 1.77
N TYR A 196 -9.23 -31.57 3.03
CA TYR A 196 -8.19 -32.13 3.91
C TYR A 196 -8.72 -33.29 4.75
N ASP A 197 -7.80 -34.17 5.15
CA ASP A 197 -8.02 -35.16 6.20
C ASP A 197 -7.34 -34.63 7.48
N VAL A 198 -8.08 -34.51 8.59
CA VAL A 198 -7.67 -33.80 9.81
C VAL A 198 -7.91 -34.66 11.06
N ARG A 199 -6.99 -34.58 12.02
CA ARG A 199 -7.12 -35.14 13.38
C ARG A 199 -7.29 -33.98 14.37
N ALA A 200 -8.25 -34.08 15.28
CA ALA A 200 -8.49 -33.02 16.27
C ALA A 200 -9.17 -33.56 17.54
N GLN A 201 -8.99 -32.85 18.66
CA GLN A 201 -9.81 -32.98 19.85
C GLN A 201 -11.07 -32.10 19.72
N VAL A 202 -12.23 -32.64 20.10
CA VAL A 202 -13.52 -31.94 20.13
C VAL A 202 -13.58 -31.09 21.40
N VAL A 203 -13.69 -29.78 21.25
CA VAL A 203 -13.76 -28.83 22.37
C VAL A 203 -15.21 -28.58 22.78
N ASN A 204 -16.12 -28.45 21.80
CA ASN A 204 -17.55 -28.33 22.06
C ASN A 204 -18.38 -28.86 20.86
N ILE A 205 -19.61 -29.29 21.14
CA ILE A 205 -20.59 -29.76 20.14
C ILE A 205 -21.87 -28.92 20.27
N TYR A 206 -22.42 -28.47 19.14
CA TYR A 206 -23.68 -27.73 19.09
C TYR A 206 -24.69 -28.43 18.17
N TYR A 207 -25.88 -28.70 18.72
CA TYR A 207 -26.97 -29.40 18.06
C TYR A 207 -28.10 -28.42 17.70
N TYR A 208 -28.55 -28.42 16.44
CA TYR A 208 -29.67 -27.59 16.02
C TYR A 208 -31.01 -28.24 16.37
N GLN A 209 -31.91 -27.49 17.00
CA GLN A 209 -33.23 -27.98 17.46
C GLN A 209 -34.15 -28.50 16.34
N MET A 210 -33.89 -28.13 15.08
CA MET A 210 -34.62 -28.59 13.90
C MET A 210 -33.98 -29.82 13.21
N GLY A 211 -32.87 -30.34 13.75
CA GLY A 211 -32.13 -31.49 13.21
C GLY A 211 -31.28 -31.16 11.98
N GLY A 212 -30.76 -32.21 11.33
CA GLY A 212 -30.07 -32.17 10.04
C GLY A 212 -28.60 -31.68 10.03
N GLN A 213 -28.22 -30.83 10.98
CA GLN A 213 -26.88 -30.24 11.10
C GLN A 213 -26.33 -30.35 12.54
N VAL A 214 -25.01 -30.58 12.66
CA VAL A 214 -24.25 -30.47 13.92
C VAL A 214 -23.02 -29.61 13.67
N ASP A 215 -22.78 -28.60 14.51
CA ASP A 215 -21.56 -27.80 14.46
C ASP A 215 -20.59 -28.24 15.57
N LEU A 216 -19.37 -28.56 15.19
CA LEU A 216 -18.27 -28.88 16.10
C LEU A 216 -17.34 -27.67 16.27
N LYS A 217 -16.77 -27.53 17.46
CA LYS A 217 -15.56 -26.72 17.71
C LYS A 217 -14.42 -27.68 18.03
N VAL A 218 -13.36 -27.65 17.24
CA VAL A 218 -12.27 -28.64 17.29
C VAL A 218 -10.89 -27.99 17.27
N THR A 219 -9.89 -28.66 17.85
CA THR A 219 -8.51 -28.16 17.92
C THR A 219 -7.49 -29.29 17.81
N ASP A 220 -6.33 -29.01 17.22
CA ASP A 220 -5.10 -29.80 17.33
C ASP A 220 -3.99 -29.02 18.08
N TYR A 221 -4.37 -27.90 18.71
CA TYR A 221 -3.49 -26.91 19.35
C TYR A 221 -2.46 -26.25 18.41
N THR A 222 -2.70 -26.22 17.10
CA THR A 222 -1.91 -25.43 16.13
C THR A 222 -2.65 -24.14 15.69
N PRO A 223 -1.96 -22.98 15.58
CA PRO A 223 -2.59 -21.71 15.26
C PRO A 223 -2.78 -21.48 13.75
N ASN A 224 -3.95 -20.96 13.37
CA ASN A 224 -4.23 -20.48 12.00
C ASN A 224 -4.93 -19.12 12.05
N GLU A 225 -4.20 -18.04 11.70
CA GLU A 225 -4.68 -16.65 11.77
C GLU A 225 -5.92 -16.36 10.91
N GLN A 226 -6.28 -17.24 9.97
CA GLN A 226 -7.49 -17.12 9.17
C GLN A 226 -8.76 -17.56 9.94
N MET A 227 -8.61 -18.26 11.08
CA MET A 227 -9.73 -18.67 11.94
C MET A 227 -10.21 -17.53 12.86
N TYR A 228 -11.31 -17.76 13.58
CA TYR A 228 -11.80 -16.84 14.60
C TYR A 228 -10.86 -16.84 15.83
N ASN A 229 -10.45 -15.65 16.27
CA ASN A 229 -9.64 -15.49 17.48
C ASN A 229 -10.53 -15.55 18.74
N TYR A 230 -10.28 -16.52 19.62
CA TYR A 230 -10.91 -16.57 20.94
C TYR A 230 -10.02 -15.85 21.96
N ALA A 231 -10.25 -14.55 22.18
CA ALA A 231 -9.50 -13.73 23.13
C ALA A 231 -9.39 -14.37 24.53
N ASP A 232 -8.19 -14.34 25.14
CA ASP A 232 -7.98 -14.85 26.51
C ASP A 232 -8.45 -13.80 27.54
N PRO A 233 -9.45 -14.09 28.39
CA PRO A 233 -10.01 -13.12 29.35
C PRO A 233 -9.03 -12.63 30.43
N GLU A 234 -7.90 -13.31 30.64
CA GLU A 234 -6.88 -12.92 31.61
C GLU A 234 -5.85 -11.94 31.01
N GLN A 235 -5.56 -12.08 29.71
CA GLN A 235 -4.65 -11.18 28.98
C GLN A 235 -5.41 -9.96 28.45
N GLU A 236 -6.55 -10.17 27.79
CA GLU A 236 -7.42 -9.09 27.30
C GLU A 236 -8.41 -8.66 28.39
N GLN A 237 -8.05 -7.65 29.18
CA GLN A 237 -8.95 -7.02 30.16
C GLN A 237 -10.06 -6.16 29.51
N SER A 238 -10.80 -6.74 28.56
CA SER A 238 -11.98 -6.16 27.95
C SER A 238 -13.25 -6.59 28.69
N HIS A 239 -14.28 -5.73 28.70
CA HIS A 239 -15.64 -6.13 29.09
C HIS A 239 -16.43 -6.71 27.90
N PHE A 240 -15.77 -6.92 26.75
CA PHE A 240 -16.37 -7.10 25.43
C PHE A 240 -16.03 -8.44 24.77
N VAL A 241 -15.42 -9.40 25.49
CA VAL A 241 -15.36 -10.80 25.04
C VAL A 241 -16.79 -11.26 24.78
N SER A 242 -17.10 -11.55 23.51
CA SER A 242 -18.44 -11.97 23.05
C SER A 242 -18.80 -13.36 23.57
N ASP A 243 -17.79 -14.21 23.70
CA ASP A 243 -17.89 -15.62 24.05
C ASP A 243 -17.44 -15.80 25.51
N ARG A 244 -18.10 -15.14 26.47
CA ARG A 244 -17.71 -15.19 27.91
C ARG A 244 -17.73 -16.60 28.52
N ASP A 245 -18.53 -17.48 27.93
CA ASP A 245 -18.65 -18.89 28.33
C ASP A 245 -17.60 -19.79 27.65
N TRP A 246 -16.76 -19.23 26.77
CA TRP A 246 -15.63 -19.95 26.16
C TRP A 246 -14.51 -20.15 27.17
N LYS A 247 -14.30 -21.40 27.57
CA LYS A 247 -13.29 -21.80 28.57
C LYS A 247 -11.89 -21.98 27.95
N GLY A 248 -11.77 -22.00 26.63
CA GLY A 248 -10.53 -22.22 25.88
C GLY A 248 -10.59 -23.44 24.94
N PRO A 249 -9.57 -23.67 24.09
CA PRO A 249 -8.33 -22.89 24.03
C PRO A 249 -8.54 -21.50 23.42
N TYR A 250 -7.74 -20.56 23.90
CA TYR A 250 -7.71 -19.16 23.49
C TYR A 250 -6.69 -18.90 22.38
N GLY A 251 -6.87 -17.83 21.62
CA GLY A 251 -6.12 -17.55 20.40
C GLY A 251 -6.78 -18.13 19.14
N PHE A 252 -6.01 -18.16 18.06
CA PHE A 252 -6.38 -18.73 16.75
C PHE A 252 -6.30 -20.27 16.70
N LEU A 253 -6.72 -20.97 17.77
CA LEU A 253 -6.49 -22.42 17.96
C LEU A 253 -7.71 -23.31 17.69
N THR A 254 -8.90 -22.75 17.47
CA THR A 254 -10.14 -23.53 17.37
C THR A 254 -10.84 -23.33 16.02
N LEU A 255 -10.99 -24.44 15.27
CA LEU A 255 -11.73 -24.50 14.02
C LEU A 255 -13.21 -24.80 14.30
N ASN A 256 -14.12 -24.06 13.66
CA ASN A 256 -15.52 -24.46 13.56
C ASN A 256 -15.67 -25.45 12.39
N VAL A 257 -16.35 -26.58 12.58
CA VAL A 257 -16.60 -27.59 11.54
C VAL A 257 -18.07 -27.99 11.52
N THR A 258 -18.76 -27.73 10.42
CA THR A 258 -20.17 -28.13 10.23
C THR A 258 -20.31 -29.52 9.63
N LEU A 259 -21.13 -30.37 10.22
CA LEU A 259 -21.51 -31.69 9.71
C LEU A 259 -22.95 -31.69 9.21
N TYR A 260 -23.22 -32.42 8.12
CA TYR A 260 -24.57 -32.59 7.55
C TYR A 260 -24.93 -34.07 7.36
N GLY A 261 -26.23 -34.38 7.38
CA GLY A 261 -26.78 -35.68 6.96
C GLY A 261 -26.29 -36.85 7.83
N ALA A 262 -25.79 -37.91 7.20
CA ALA A 262 -25.24 -39.08 7.92
C ALA A 262 -24.08 -38.71 8.86
N ASN A 263 -23.25 -37.71 8.53
CA ASN A 263 -22.17 -37.24 9.39
C ASN A 263 -22.70 -36.54 10.65
N ALA A 264 -23.75 -35.73 10.51
CA ALA A 264 -24.42 -35.07 11.63
C ALA A 264 -25.10 -36.10 12.55
N THR A 265 -25.77 -37.09 11.96
CA THR A 265 -26.47 -38.17 12.67
C THR A 265 -25.47 -38.99 13.50
N TRP A 266 -24.43 -39.53 12.86
CA TRP A 266 -23.38 -40.28 13.55
C TRP A 266 -22.72 -39.46 14.66
N ALA A 267 -22.45 -38.18 14.42
CA ALA A 267 -21.86 -37.29 15.42
C ALA A 267 -22.78 -37.06 16.63
N SER A 268 -24.10 -37.02 16.45
CA SER A 268 -25.06 -36.88 17.55
C SER A 268 -25.22 -38.13 18.42
N GLU A 269 -24.90 -39.31 17.88
CA GLU A 269 -24.97 -40.58 18.60
C GLU A 269 -23.64 -40.98 19.26
N ASN A 270 -22.49 -40.53 18.72
CA ASN A 270 -21.17 -41.05 19.08
C ASN A 270 -20.22 -40.03 19.72
N LEU A 271 -20.34 -38.72 19.43
CA LEU A 271 -19.36 -37.74 19.90
C LEU A 271 -19.65 -37.19 21.30
N VAL A 272 -18.56 -36.92 22.03
CA VAL A 272 -18.55 -36.29 23.36
C VAL A 272 -17.50 -35.18 23.41
N ASN A 273 -17.75 -34.14 24.21
CA ASN A 273 -16.78 -33.08 24.46
C ASN A 273 -15.51 -33.67 25.11
N GLY A 274 -14.34 -33.25 24.63
CA GLY A 274 -13.03 -33.80 24.99
C GLY A 274 -12.60 -35.03 24.16
N GLY A 275 -13.48 -35.64 23.37
CA GLY A 275 -13.14 -36.81 22.54
C GLY A 275 -12.27 -36.46 21.31
N TYR A 276 -11.56 -37.46 20.77
CA TYR A 276 -10.65 -37.29 19.62
C TYR A 276 -11.29 -37.85 18.34
N VAL A 277 -11.22 -37.06 17.26
CA VAL A 277 -11.88 -37.35 15.98
C VAL A 277 -10.93 -37.27 14.80
N PHE A 278 -11.11 -38.20 13.88
CA PHE A 278 -10.55 -38.15 12.54
C PHE A 278 -11.67 -37.78 11.56
N MET A 279 -11.43 -36.73 10.78
CA MET A 279 -12.34 -36.21 9.76
C MET A 279 -11.65 -36.34 8.40
N SER A 280 -12.18 -37.16 7.50
CA SER A 280 -11.72 -37.23 6.11
C SER A 280 -12.51 -36.30 5.19
N ASN A 281 -11.88 -35.87 4.09
CA ASN A 281 -12.53 -35.14 3.01
C ASN A 281 -13.26 -33.84 3.46
N MET A 282 -12.79 -33.24 4.56
CA MET A 282 -13.36 -32.00 5.09
C MET A 282 -13.04 -30.85 4.13
N ARG A 283 -14.09 -30.20 3.61
CA ARG A 283 -13.94 -28.99 2.79
C ARG A 283 -13.66 -27.80 3.69
N VAL A 284 -12.58 -27.07 3.42
CA VAL A 284 -12.32 -25.79 4.06
C VAL A 284 -12.98 -24.68 3.26
N LYS A 285 -13.78 -23.85 3.92
CA LYS A 285 -14.51 -22.70 3.36
C LYS A 285 -14.30 -21.46 4.24
N THR A 286 -14.89 -20.35 3.84
CA THR A 286 -14.93 -19.11 4.63
C THR A 286 -16.36 -18.86 5.07
N SER A 287 -16.53 -18.57 6.35
CA SER A 287 -17.79 -18.15 6.96
C SER A 287 -18.30 -16.82 6.40
N SER A 288 -19.58 -16.52 6.60
CA SER A 288 -20.16 -15.20 6.25
C SER A 288 -19.52 -14.02 7.00
N ARG A 289 -18.67 -14.29 8.00
CA ARG A 289 -17.90 -13.30 8.78
C ARG A 289 -16.44 -13.18 8.35
N GLY A 290 -16.01 -13.89 7.31
CA GLY A 290 -14.63 -13.83 6.78
C GLY A 290 -13.62 -14.80 7.41
N PHE A 291 -14.03 -15.59 8.42
CA PHE A 291 -13.15 -16.56 9.09
C PHE A 291 -13.20 -17.94 8.44
N LEU A 292 -12.07 -18.65 8.46
CA LEU A 292 -11.89 -20.01 7.98
C LEU A 292 -12.69 -21.03 8.82
N GLU A 293 -13.38 -21.96 8.15
CA GLU A 293 -14.21 -22.99 8.78
C GLU A 293 -14.23 -24.28 7.94
N GLY A 294 -14.48 -25.42 8.58
CA GLY A 294 -14.65 -26.72 7.91
C GLY A 294 -16.11 -27.06 7.62
N ALA A 295 -16.34 -27.91 6.62
CA ALA A 295 -17.62 -28.58 6.42
C ALA A 295 -17.47 -30.00 5.86
N ILE A 296 -18.28 -30.92 6.37
CA ILE A 296 -18.41 -32.31 5.91
C ILE A 296 -19.86 -32.54 5.50
N HIS A 297 -20.09 -32.53 4.19
CA HIS A 297 -21.39 -32.83 3.60
C HIS A 297 -21.56 -34.34 3.35
N GLU A 298 -22.80 -34.79 3.18
CA GLU A 298 -23.12 -36.14 2.71
C GLU A 298 -22.53 -36.44 1.31
N ASP A 299 -22.16 -37.70 1.08
CA ASP A 299 -21.69 -38.15 -0.23
C ASP A 299 -22.88 -38.44 -1.15
N ARG A 300 -23.05 -37.61 -2.19
CA ARG A 300 -24.14 -37.72 -3.18
C ARG A 300 -24.18 -39.03 -3.97
N ARG A 301 -23.14 -39.88 -3.91
CA ARG A 301 -23.11 -41.22 -4.51
C ARG A 301 -23.30 -42.34 -3.50
N ASN A 302 -23.04 -42.09 -2.21
CA ASN A 302 -23.24 -43.04 -1.12
C ASN A 302 -23.70 -42.27 0.14
N PRO A 303 -25.00 -41.92 0.25
CA PRO A 303 -25.49 -41.10 1.36
C PRO A 303 -25.28 -41.72 2.75
N SER A 304 -25.14 -43.05 2.83
CA SER A 304 -24.77 -43.81 4.04
C SER A 304 -23.29 -43.73 4.43
N LYS A 305 -22.44 -43.06 3.64
CA LYS A 305 -21.02 -42.90 3.95
C LYS A 305 -20.81 -41.80 5.00
N VAL A 306 -20.17 -42.19 6.10
CA VAL A 306 -19.72 -41.28 7.17
C VAL A 306 -18.22 -41.02 6.99
N ASP A 307 -17.82 -39.75 6.94
CA ASP A 307 -16.45 -39.26 6.77
C ASP A 307 -15.83 -38.76 8.10
N ILE A 308 -16.51 -38.97 9.22
CA ILE A 308 -16.02 -38.67 10.58
C ILE A 308 -16.06 -39.93 11.45
N ARG A 309 -15.04 -40.12 12.29
CA ARG A 309 -14.93 -41.25 13.22
C ARG A 309 -14.07 -40.90 14.43
N HIS A 310 -14.17 -41.71 15.50
CA HIS A 310 -13.21 -41.62 16.62
C HIS A 310 -11.79 -41.96 16.18
N MET A 311 -10.81 -41.34 16.84
CA MET A 311 -9.41 -41.76 16.79
C MET A 311 -9.20 -42.95 17.74
N THR A 312 -8.57 -44.01 17.25
CA THR A 312 -8.22 -45.21 18.03
C THR A 312 -6.70 -45.45 18.11
N ASN A 313 -5.89 -44.62 17.44
CA ASN A 313 -4.44 -44.76 17.46
C ASN A 313 -3.82 -43.88 18.54
N MET A 314 -3.23 -44.51 19.56
CA MET A 314 -2.65 -43.82 20.72
C MET A 314 -1.58 -42.80 20.31
N THR A 315 -0.68 -43.12 19.38
CA THR A 315 0.42 -42.21 18.99
C THR A 315 -0.07 -40.89 18.39
N ASP A 316 -1.23 -40.92 17.73
CA ASP A 316 -1.84 -39.74 17.12
C ASP A 316 -2.60 -38.88 18.15
N ILE A 317 -3.05 -39.48 19.25
CA ILE A 317 -3.71 -38.83 20.38
C ILE A 317 -2.64 -38.17 21.27
N GLU A 318 -1.59 -38.93 21.61
CA GLU A 318 -0.40 -38.46 22.34
C GLU A 318 0.25 -37.24 21.68
N GLU A 319 0.24 -37.16 20.34
CA GLU A 319 0.77 -36.01 19.61
C GLU A 319 -0.10 -34.74 19.73
N ILE A 320 -1.42 -34.88 19.92
CA ILE A 320 -2.33 -33.76 20.22
C ILE A 320 -2.21 -33.38 21.71
N ASP A 321 -2.12 -34.38 22.59
CA ASP A 321 -1.96 -34.17 24.03
C ASP A 321 -0.66 -33.44 24.37
N ARG A 322 0.47 -33.78 23.72
CA ARG A 322 1.73 -33.04 23.89
C ARG A 322 1.57 -31.56 23.49
N ARG A 323 0.86 -31.26 22.39
CA ARG A 323 0.59 -29.87 21.98
C ARG A 323 -0.34 -29.14 22.97
N ARG A 324 -1.32 -29.85 23.57
CA ARG A 324 -2.12 -29.30 24.68
C ARG A 324 -1.24 -28.97 25.87
N GLU A 325 -0.38 -29.89 26.31
CA GLU A 325 0.52 -29.66 27.45
C GLU A 325 1.48 -28.50 27.19
N GLU A 326 2.06 -28.39 25.99
CA GLU A 326 2.87 -27.24 25.58
C GLU A 326 2.09 -25.91 25.63
N TYR A 327 0.79 -25.92 25.30
CA TYR A 327 -0.09 -24.76 25.39
C TYR A 327 -0.44 -24.41 26.85
N GLU A 328 -0.80 -25.41 27.66
CA GLU A 328 -1.18 -25.23 29.06
C GLU A 328 0.02 -24.81 29.94
N GLN A 329 1.22 -25.35 29.70
CA GLN A 329 2.46 -24.93 30.36
C GLN A 329 2.78 -23.44 30.08
N LYS A 330 2.60 -22.98 28.84
CA LYS A 330 2.79 -21.56 28.46
C LYS A 330 1.76 -20.62 29.11
N ARG A 331 0.58 -21.12 29.51
CA ARG A 331 -0.47 -20.34 30.18
C ARG A 331 -0.26 -20.21 31.71
N GLY A 332 0.50 -21.11 32.32
CA GLY A 332 1.07 -20.92 33.67
C GLY A 332 0.13 -21.07 34.87
N ASN A 333 -1.20 -21.20 34.69
CA ASN A 333 -2.11 -21.70 35.73
C ASN A 333 -3.43 -22.25 35.17
N LYS A 334 -4.20 -22.91 36.06
CA LYS A 334 -5.33 -23.85 35.83
C LYS A 334 -6.20 -23.62 34.57
N THR A 335 -6.59 -24.74 33.97
CA THR A 335 -6.90 -24.83 32.54
C THR A 335 -8.39 -24.92 32.22
N ALA A 336 -8.71 -24.68 30.94
CA ALA A 336 -10.05 -24.73 30.34
C ALA A 336 -10.91 -25.92 30.80
N PHE A 337 -10.28 -27.10 30.91
CA PHE A 337 -10.93 -28.38 31.13
C PHE A 337 -11.19 -28.67 32.61
N GLN A 338 -10.30 -28.23 33.52
CA GLN A 338 -10.53 -28.38 34.97
C GLN A 338 -11.77 -27.59 35.44
N ALA A 339 -12.08 -26.49 34.76
CA ALA A 339 -13.28 -25.67 34.97
C ALA A 339 -14.55 -26.23 34.28
N MET A 340 -14.50 -27.41 33.65
CA MET A 340 -15.70 -28.12 33.15
C MET A 340 -16.22 -29.19 34.11
N GLN A 341 -15.36 -29.71 35.02
CA GLN A 341 -15.72 -30.83 35.91
C GLN A 341 -16.25 -30.41 37.29
N ASN A 342 -16.22 -29.11 37.65
CA ASN A 342 -16.58 -28.65 39.00
C ASN A 342 -17.45 -27.37 38.95
N GLU A 343 -18.69 -27.47 39.46
CA GLU A 343 -19.48 -26.33 39.94
C GLU A 343 -19.76 -26.48 41.45
N PRO A 344 -19.67 -25.39 42.22
CA PRO A 344 -20.79 -25.06 43.11
C PRO A 344 -21.16 -23.56 43.13
N LYS A 345 -22.28 -23.24 43.78
CA LYS A 345 -23.05 -21.98 43.64
C LYS A 345 -22.53 -20.80 44.47
N ASN A 346 -22.73 -19.59 43.92
CA ASN A 346 -23.06 -18.28 44.53
C ASN A 346 -22.51 -17.88 45.92
N THR A 347 -21.97 -16.66 46.02
CA THR A 347 -22.46 -15.62 46.99
C THR A 347 -21.98 -14.21 46.62
N LEU A 348 -22.60 -13.17 47.20
CA LEU A 348 -22.40 -11.74 46.84
C LEU A 348 -21.43 -11.01 47.78
N GLY A 349 -20.92 -9.84 47.34
CA GLY A 349 -20.86 -8.67 48.23
C GLY A 349 -19.64 -7.74 48.17
N LYS A 350 -19.73 -6.64 47.40
CA LYS A 350 -19.38 -5.25 47.80
C LYS A 350 -19.66 -4.25 46.65
N SER A 351 -19.82 -2.97 46.99
CA SER A 351 -20.21 -1.89 46.06
C SER A 351 -19.33 -1.84 44.79
N SER A 352 -19.97 -1.83 43.62
CA SER A 352 -19.29 -1.91 42.32
C SER A 352 -18.70 -0.56 41.84
N LYS A 353 -19.26 0.57 42.27
CA LYS A 353 -18.97 1.89 41.65
C LYS A 353 -17.54 2.37 41.90
N GLU A 354 -17.12 2.46 43.15
CA GLU A 354 -15.83 3.09 43.53
C GLU A 354 -14.63 2.28 43.04
N LYS A 355 -14.66 0.94 43.20
CA LYS A 355 -13.63 0.05 42.62
C LYS A 355 -13.51 0.19 41.10
N ARG A 356 -14.63 0.42 40.39
CA ARG A 356 -14.61 0.60 38.92
C ARG A 356 -14.02 1.93 38.49
N GLN A 357 -14.16 2.98 39.31
CA GLN A 357 -13.61 4.31 39.02
C GLN A 357 -12.08 4.33 39.24
N ALA A 358 -11.61 3.89 40.41
CA ALA A 358 -10.18 3.78 40.70
C ALA A 358 -9.42 2.81 39.77
N LYS A 359 -10.06 1.72 39.31
CA LYS A 359 -9.47 0.84 38.29
C LYS A 359 -9.34 1.54 36.93
N ARG A 360 -10.39 2.25 36.47
CA ARG A 360 -10.36 2.96 35.18
C ARG A 360 -9.27 4.02 35.11
N GLU A 361 -9.03 4.74 36.20
CA GLU A 361 -8.01 5.79 36.27
C GLU A 361 -6.58 5.20 36.18
N ARG A 362 -6.27 4.17 36.98
CA ARG A 362 -5.01 3.42 36.83
C ARG A 362 -4.85 2.78 35.45
N GLN A 363 -5.94 2.26 34.87
CA GLN A 363 -5.90 1.63 33.54
C GLN A 363 -5.68 2.62 32.40
N ARG A 364 -6.13 3.89 32.54
CA ARG A 364 -5.78 4.97 31.60
C ARG A 364 -4.29 5.30 31.67
N VAL A 365 -3.74 5.50 32.87
CA VAL A 365 -2.30 5.80 33.06
C VAL A 365 -1.41 4.65 32.54
N LEU A 366 -1.78 3.40 32.81
CA LEU A 366 -1.08 2.22 32.27
C LEU A 366 -1.15 2.15 30.74
N LYS A 367 -2.34 2.31 30.14
CA LYS A 367 -2.46 2.31 28.68
C LYS A 367 -1.68 3.44 28.02
N GLN A 368 -1.65 4.63 28.61
CA GLN A 368 -0.86 5.75 28.09
C GLN A 368 0.64 5.43 28.09
N ALA A 369 1.17 4.89 29.20
CA ALA A 369 2.57 4.48 29.29
C ALA A 369 2.92 3.31 28.33
N GLU A 370 2.00 2.37 28.12
CA GLU A 370 2.14 1.24 27.18
C GLU A 370 2.10 1.73 25.72
N GLN A 371 1.23 2.69 25.39
CA GLN A 371 1.19 3.36 24.09
C GLN A 371 2.50 4.11 23.81
N ASP A 372 3.01 4.86 24.80
CA ASP A 372 4.29 5.59 24.72
C ASP A 372 5.50 4.63 24.56
N GLU A 373 5.44 3.43 25.16
CA GLU A 373 6.49 2.41 24.98
C GLU A 373 6.42 1.75 23.59
N LEU A 374 5.22 1.46 23.08
CA LEU A 374 5.02 0.92 21.74
C LEU A 374 5.45 1.91 20.65
N VAL A 375 5.11 3.19 20.78
CA VAL A 375 5.58 4.26 19.88
C VAL A 375 7.11 4.37 19.91
N LYS A 376 7.74 4.30 21.09
CA LYS A 376 9.22 4.24 21.20
C LYS A 376 9.80 3.03 20.46
N LYS A 377 9.27 1.82 20.71
CA LYS A 377 9.75 0.59 20.07
C LYS A 377 9.63 0.65 18.56
N GLN A 378 8.54 1.19 18.03
CA GLN A 378 8.36 1.33 16.58
C GLN A 378 9.35 2.36 15.99
N GLN A 379 9.51 3.53 16.62
CA GLN A 379 10.52 4.52 16.20
C GLN A 379 11.97 3.99 16.30
N GLU A 380 12.26 3.10 17.24
CA GLU A 380 13.59 2.47 17.37
C GLU A 380 13.80 1.38 16.29
N LEU A 381 12.74 0.66 15.89
CA LEU A 381 12.77 -0.28 14.77
C LEU A 381 12.98 0.44 13.42
N GLU A 382 12.36 1.60 13.24
CA GLU A 382 12.45 2.43 12.04
C GLU A 382 13.84 3.09 11.92
N ARG A 383 14.41 3.63 13.02
CA ARG A 383 15.82 4.10 13.04
C ARG A 383 16.80 3.03 12.56
N THR A 384 16.58 1.78 12.94
CA THR A 384 17.51 0.68 12.65
C THR A 384 17.54 0.27 11.17
N ARG A 385 16.53 0.68 10.36
CA ARG A 385 16.43 0.32 8.93
C ARG A 385 17.02 1.33 7.94
N GLY A 386 17.30 2.56 8.35
CA GLY A 386 17.52 3.68 7.42
C GLY A 386 18.96 4.17 7.19
N GLY A 387 19.95 3.68 7.94
CA GLY A 387 21.34 4.19 7.89
C GLY A 387 21.54 5.61 8.46
N VAL A 388 20.47 6.26 8.91
CA VAL A 388 20.44 7.59 9.51
C VAL A 388 21.07 7.58 10.90
N ASN A 389 21.58 8.74 11.33
CA ASN A 389 22.06 8.99 12.68
C ASN A 389 20.95 8.72 13.72
N PRO A 390 21.01 7.65 14.53
CA PRO A 390 19.93 7.30 15.46
C PRO A 390 19.85 8.22 16.68
N ASN A 391 20.67 9.29 16.69
CA ASN A 391 20.93 10.17 17.82
C ASN A 391 20.51 11.63 17.56
N VAL A 392 20.20 11.97 16.32
CA VAL A 392 19.74 13.30 15.87
C VAL A 392 18.37 13.11 15.23
N ILE A 393 17.42 13.98 15.56
CA ILE A 393 16.00 13.81 15.23
C ILE A 393 15.47 15.18 14.77
N ALA A 394 14.89 15.25 13.58
CA ALA A 394 14.16 16.43 13.12
C ALA A 394 12.88 16.65 13.96
N ALA A 395 12.49 17.91 14.17
CA ALA A 395 11.29 18.25 14.94
C ALA A 395 9.98 17.75 14.29
N TYR A 396 10.00 17.55 12.97
CA TYR A 396 8.85 17.14 12.17
C TYR A 396 9.22 15.89 11.31
N PRO A 397 9.22 14.68 11.90
CA PRO A 397 9.70 13.46 11.26
C PRO A 397 8.73 12.88 10.19
N ASP A 398 7.56 13.49 10.01
CA ASP A 398 6.53 13.06 9.06
C ASP A 398 6.52 13.89 7.75
N ILE A 399 7.17 15.06 7.73
CA ILE A 399 7.28 15.92 6.53
C ILE A 399 8.19 15.25 5.49
N LYS A 400 7.79 15.22 4.21
CA LYS A 400 8.63 14.70 3.11
C LYS A 400 9.98 15.44 3.07
N PRO A 401 11.14 14.76 3.00
CA PRO A 401 12.42 15.43 2.88
C PRO A 401 12.62 16.03 1.47
N SER A 402 13.10 17.28 1.43
CA SER A 402 13.69 17.94 0.27
C SER A 402 15.20 17.73 0.22
N THR A 403 15.77 17.65 -0.98
CA THR A 403 17.22 17.80 -1.19
C THR A 403 17.69 19.24 -0.97
N ILE A 404 18.98 19.44 -0.72
CA ILE A 404 19.61 20.77 -0.74
C ILE A 404 19.53 21.39 -2.13
N SER A 405 19.54 20.59 -3.19
CA SER A 405 19.36 21.10 -4.56
C SER A 405 17.97 21.72 -4.76
N GLU A 406 16.90 21.09 -4.26
CA GLU A 406 15.54 21.68 -4.24
C GLU A 406 15.44 22.99 -3.45
N ILE A 407 16.34 23.23 -2.49
CA ILE A 407 16.42 24.48 -1.72
C ILE A 407 17.14 25.56 -2.55
N ILE A 408 18.35 25.27 -3.04
CA ILE A 408 19.20 26.25 -3.76
C ILE A 408 18.62 26.61 -5.15
N HIS A 409 18.02 25.63 -5.82
CA HIS A 409 17.41 25.73 -7.14
C HIS A 409 15.88 25.75 -7.10
N ASN A 410 15.31 26.18 -5.96
CA ASN A 410 13.87 26.35 -5.83
C ASN A 410 13.33 27.32 -6.90
N HIS A 411 12.40 26.86 -7.73
CA HIS A 411 11.84 27.65 -8.84
C HIS A 411 11.21 28.97 -8.37
N HIS A 412 10.59 28.98 -7.17
CA HIS A 412 9.96 30.17 -6.60
C HIS A 412 10.96 31.27 -6.20
N LEU A 413 12.28 31.01 -6.29
CA LEU A 413 13.28 32.08 -6.21
C LEU A 413 13.28 32.98 -7.45
N GLU A 414 12.77 32.55 -8.61
CA GLU A 414 12.73 33.37 -9.82
C GLU A 414 11.36 34.03 -10.00
N VAL A 415 11.31 35.36 -9.87
CA VAL A 415 10.09 36.16 -9.99
C VAL A 415 10.19 37.05 -11.23
N GLN A 416 9.09 37.17 -11.98
CA GLN A 416 9.00 38.11 -13.10
C GLN A 416 8.23 39.37 -12.68
N THR A 417 8.69 40.53 -13.14
CA THR A 417 7.97 41.80 -12.95
C THR A 417 6.77 41.89 -13.91
N PRO A 418 5.51 42.02 -13.41
CA PRO A 418 4.31 41.95 -14.26
C PRO A 418 4.29 42.94 -15.43
N GLU A 419 4.82 44.15 -15.23
CA GLU A 419 4.76 45.22 -16.23
C GLU A 419 5.83 45.12 -17.34
N LYS A 420 6.92 44.36 -17.15
CA LYS A 420 8.13 44.49 -17.99
C LYS A 420 8.85 43.19 -18.35
N HIS A 421 8.37 42.02 -17.90
CA HIS A 421 9.00 40.72 -18.19
C HIS A 421 10.49 40.64 -17.78
N HIS A 422 10.95 41.51 -16.87
CA HIS A 422 12.28 41.37 -16.29
C HIS A 422 12.20 40.35 -15.15
N SER A 423 12.84 39.20 -15.35
CA SER A 423 13.09 38.19 -14.32
C SER A 423 14.16 38.66 -13.33
N TYR A 424 13.91 38.48 -12.03
CA TYR A 424 14.86 38.73 -10.96
C TYR A 424 14.82 37.61 -9.93
N LYS A 425 15.98 37.24 -9.37
CA LYS A 425 16.08 36.17 -8.37
C LYS A 425 15.97 36.74 -6.96
N LEU A 426 14.98 36.28 -6.20
CA LEU A 426 14.84 36.52 -4.77
C LEU A 426 16.02 35.89 -4.00
N PRO A 427 16.41 36.47 -2.84
CA PRO A 427 17.50 35.93 -2.03
C PRO A 427 17.14 34.68 -1.21
N PHE A 428 15.84 34.49 -0.92
CA PHE A 428 15.22 33.39 -0.17
C PHE A 428 13.69 33.49 -0.39
N ILE A 429 12.92 32.43 -0.08
CA ILE A 429 11.44 32.42 -0.19
C ILE A 429 10.69 32.27 1.14
N ASN A 430 11.40 32.28 2.27
CA ASN A 430 10.83 32.25 3.63
C ASN A 430 10.02 30.96 3.93
N CYS A 431 10.50 29.82 3.43
CA CYS A 431 9.91 28.49 3.57
C CYS A 431 10.53 27.67 4.73
N LYS A 432 10.04 26.44 4.93
CA LYS A 432 10.66 25.47 5.84
C LYS A 432 10.76 24.10 5.17
N HIS A 433 11.97 23.57 5.11
CA HIS A 433 12.29 22.25 4.58
C HIS A 433 12.64 21.27 5.71
N ARG A 434 12.38 19.99 5.47
CA ARG A 434 13.12 18.91 6.13
C ARG A 434 14.13 18.39 5.11
N SER A 435 15.37 18.14 5.50
CA SER A 435 16.38 17.56 4.61
C SER A 435 17.22 16.52 5.35
N ARG A 436 17.73 15.52 4.61
CA ARG A 436 18.61 14.48 5.18
C ARG A 436 20.04 14.79 4.78
N VAL A 437 20.81 15.28 5.74
CA VAL A 437 22.05 16.04 5.48
C VAL A 437 23.25 15.53 6.26
N ARG A 438 24.45 16.00 5.89
CA ARG A 438 25.70 15.86 6.64
C ARG A 438 26.38 17.23 6.83
N VAL A 439 27.20 17.40 7.87
CA VAL A 439 28.02 18.62 8.09
C VAL A 439 29.42 18.41 7.51
N VAL A 440 29.74 19.06 6.38
CA VAL A 440 31.02 18.93 5.67
C VAL A 440 32.06 20.01 6.02
N ASP A 441 31.63 21.12 6.62
CA ASP A 441 32.53 22.09 7.26
C ASP A 441 31.82 22.93 8.33
N VAL A 442 32.59 23.64 9.17
CA VAL A 442 32.10 24.60 10.16
C VAL A 442 32.92 25.90 10.25
N TYR A 443 32.21 26.98 10.59
CA TYR A 443 32.77 28.30 10.87
C TYR A 443 32.19 28.89 12.18
N PRO A 444 33.00 29.48 13.09
CA PRO A 444 34.46 29.64 13.02
C PRO A 444 35.23 28.30 13.02
N PRO A 445 36.49 28.25 12.57
CA PRO A 445 37.24 26.99 12.45
C PRO A 445 37.73 26.41 13.78
N GLU A 446 37.37 26.99 14.93
CA GLU A 446 37.83 26.59 16.27
C GLU A 446 36.66 26.64 17.25
N LEU A 447 36.34 25.50 17.88
CA LEU A 447 35.13 25.31 18.70
C LEU A 447 35.02 26.30 19.88
N LYS A 448 36.16 26.73 20.42
CA LYS A 448 36.24 27.76 21.48
C LYS A 448 35.65 29.12 21.08
N LEU A 449 35.37 29.34 19.79
CA LEU A 449 34.77 30.56 19.23
C LEU A 449 33.28 30.41 18.87
N PHE A 450 32.65 29.25 19.12
CA PHE A 450 31.22 28.99 18.83
C PHE A 450 30.27 29.72 19.78
N ALA A 451 30.76 30.13 20.95
CA ALA A 451 30.04 30.96 21.89
C ALA A 451 30.80 32.28 22.07
N HIS A 452 30.05 33.37 22.16
CA HIS A 452 30.58 34.72 22.43
C HIS A 452 29.76 35.38 23.54
N PRO A 453 30.31 36.37 24.25
CA PRO A 453 29.50 37.14 25.19
C PRO A 453 28.66 38.18 24.44
N LYS A 454 27.48 38.50 24.98
CA LYS A 454 26.52 39.52 24.48
C LYS A 454 27.06 40.96 24.63
N SER A 455 28.20 41.10 25.31
CA SER A 455 29.02 42.31 25.43
C SER A 455 29.92 42.54 24.21
N ASP A 456 30.26 41.51 23.43
CA ASP A 456 31.26 41.64 22.35
C ASP A 456 30.74 42.54 21.22
N ARG A 457 31.47 43.65 21.02
CA ARG A 457 31.21 44.63 19.97
C ARG A 457 31.35 44.05 18.55
N LYS A 458 32.10 42.95 18.39
CA LYS A 458 32.26 42.25 17.11
C LYS A 458 30.99 41.52 16.68
N TRP A 459 30.17 41.09 17.63
CA TRP A 459 28.90 40.38 17.42
C TRP A 459 27.67 41.30 17.55
N ARG A 460 27.87 42.63 17.52
CA ARG A 460 26.78 43.61 17.49
C ARG A 460 26.77 44.37 16.17
N GLY A 461 25.67 44.25 15.42
CA GLY A 461 25.37 45.17 14.33
C GLY A 461 25.30 46.63 14.84
N GLN A 462 25.64 47.60 13.99
CA GLN A 462 25.69 49.02 14.39
C GLN A 462 24.29 49.65 14.45
N SER A 463 23.46 49.25 15.42
CA SER A 463 22.14 49.83 15.60
C SER A 463 21.71 50.01 17.06
N LYS A 464 21.13 51.21 17.31
CA LYS A 464 20.43 51.69 18.52
C LYS A 464 21.29 51.92 19.78
N LYS A 465 20.95 53.04 20.46
CA LYS A 465 21.74 53.68 21.51
C LYS A 465 21.65 52.94 22.85
N GLN A 466 22.74 52.89 23.60
CA GLN A 466 22.72 52.43 25.00
C GLN A 466 21.82 53.35 25.85
N ARG A 467 20.94 52.76 26.66
CA ARG A 467 20.72 53.25 28.03
C ARG A 467 21.76 52.56 28.91
N ALA A 468 22.54 53.33 29.66
CA ALA A 468 23.41 52.76 30.68
C ALA A 468 22.54 52.20 31.82
N ALA A 469 22.83 50.96 32.23
CA ALA A 469 22.29 50.35 33.42
C ALA A 469 23.50 49.91 34.25
N ASP A 470 23.89 50.75 35.22
CA ASP A 470 25.02 50.46 36.10
C ASP A 470 24.71 49.28 37.01
N GLY A 471 25.67 48.37 37.13
CA GLY A 471 25.59 47.19 37.97
C GLY A 471 26.50 46.06 37.47
N PRO A 472 26.86 45.10 38.33
CA PRO A 472 27.70 43.95 37.96
C PRO A 472 26.87 42.93 37.16
N THR A 473 26.54 43.25 35.91
CA THR A 473 25.77 42.38 35.03
C THR A 473 26.57 41.13 34.68
N LYS A 474 26.23 40.02 35.34
CA LYS A 474 26.74 38.67 35.04
C LYS A 474 26.70 38.42 33.53
N GLU A 475 27.87 38.24 32.93
CA GLU A 475 28.01 38.25 31.48
C GLU A 475 27.20 37.11 30.84
N ILE A 476 26.31 37.48 29.92
CA ILE A 476 25.45 36.57 29.17
C ILE A 476 26.23 36.12 27.94
N TRP A 477 26.34 34.80 27.75
CA TRP A 477 26.96 34.17 26.58
C TRP A 477 25.87 33.64 25.66
N GLU A 478 26.13 33.66 24.35
CA GLU A 478 25.21 33.26 23.28
C GLU A 478 25.96 32.40 22.26
N TRP A 479 25.29 31.44 21.64
CA TRP A 479 25.87 30.66 20.54
C TRP A 479 25.75 31.38 19.20
N GLY A 480 26.79 31.29 18.38
CA GLY A 480 26.80 31.76 17.00
C GLY A 480 27.85 31.04 16.17
N PHE A 481 27.40 30.11 15.31
CA PHE A 481 28.27 29.39 14.36
C PHE A 481 27.50 29.04 13.09
N VAL A 482 28.22 28.55 12.07
CA VAL A 482 27.67 28.20 10.76
C VAL A 482 28.08 26.77 10.43
N LEU A 483 27.13 25.99 9.94
CA LEU A 483 27.34 24.66 9.37
C LEU A 483 27.34 24.77 7.84
N LEU A 484 28.27 24.10 7.18
CA LEU A 484 28.19 23.80 5.76
C LEU A 484 27.60 22.40 5.61
N LEU A 485 26.41 22.30 5.02
CA LEU A 485 25.65 21.07 4.87
C LEU A 485 25.70 20.53 3.44
N GLU A 486 25.68 19.22 3.27
CA GLU A 486 25.42 18.52 2.01
C GLU A 486 24.26 17.52 2.16
N ASP A 487 23.72 17.01 1.05
CA ASP A 487 22.76 15.90 1.06
C ASP A 487 23.42 14.55 1.39
N ALA A 488 22.70 13.72 2.15
CA ALA A 488 23.17 12.39 2.53
C ALA A 488 23.26 11.38 1.37
N SER A 489 22.50 11.61 0.31
CA SER A 489 22.42 10.74 -0.87
C SER A 489 22.56 11.56 -2.14
N ILE A 490 23.78 12.07 -2.36
CA ILE A 490 24.18 12.72 -3.61
C ILE A 490 23.98 11.70 -4.75
N PRO A 491 23.21 12.03 -5.81
CA PRO A 491 23.06 11.17 -6.97
C PRO A 491 24.41 10.78 -7.60
N ARG A 492 24.43 9.64 -8.29
CA ARG A 492 25.58 9.30 -9.14
C ARG A 492 25.74 10.40 -10.18
N ASP A 493 27.00 10.75 -10.44
CA ASP A 493 27.38 11.71 -11.47
C ASP A 493 26.95 13.18 -11.22
N THR A 494 26.62 13.58 -9.98
CA THR A 494 26.31 14.98 -9.60
C THR A 494 27.25 15.57 -8.54
N VAL A 495 27.56 16.88 -8.62
CA VAL A 495 28.39 17.59 -7.63
C VAL A 495 27.69 17.65 -6.26
N SER A 496 28.43 17.52 -5.15
CA SER A 496 27.91 17.77 -3.79
C SER A 496 27.60 19.26 -3.62
N GLU A 497 26.31 19.62 -3.65
CA GLU A 497 25.83 20.99 -3.42
C GLU A 497 25.81 21.32 -1.93
N LYS A 498 26.35 22.48 -1.56
CA LYS A 498 26.74 22.77 -0.17
C LYS A 498 26.07 24.03 0.39
N LEU A 499 25.09 23.85 1.27
CA LEU A 499 24.26 24.90 1.86
C LEU A 499 24.87 25.44 3.17
N ARG A 500 24.95 26.77 3.33
CA ARG A 500 25.40 27.40 4.57
C ARG A 500 24.21 27.70 5.48
N VAL A 501 24.15 27.01 6.62
CA VAL A 501 23.09 27.19 7.63
C VAL A 501 23.67 27.82 8.89
N VAL A 502 23.15 28.99 9.28
CA VAL A 502 23.58 29.68 10.50
C VAL A 502 22.81 29.15 11.71
N VAL A 503 23.56 28.76 12.75
CA VAL A 503 23.04 28.27 14.02
C VAL A 503 23.18 29.37 15.07
N ASN A 504 22.04 29.98 15.43
CA ASN A 504 21.95 30.99 16.48
C ASN A 504 21.83 30.35 17.89
N ASN A 505 21.73 31.19 18.92
CA ASN A 505 21.60 30.77 20.30
C ASN A 505 20.50 29.72 20.53
N ASP A 506 19.30 29.96 20.01
CA ASP A 506 18.13 29.13 20.29
C ASP A 506 18.25 27.78 19.57
N ALA A 507 18.62 27.80 18.29
CA ALA A 507 18.89 26.60 17.50
C ALA A 507 20.02 25.75 18.11
N ALA A 508 21.12 26.38 18.56
CA ALA A 508 22.22 25.69 19.22
C ALA A 508 21.82 25.11 20.60
N MET A 509 20.97 25.81 21.37
CA MET A 509 20.45 25.27 22.63
C MET A 509 19.59 24.02 22.40
N PHE A 510 18.81 23.95 21.32
CA PHE A 510 18.08 22.73 20.94
C PHE A 510 19.00 21.63 20.39
N LEU A 511 19.98 21.98 19.54
CA LEU A 511 20.92 21.04 18.90
C LEU A 511 21.86 20.35 19.91
N LEU A 512 22.44 21.14 20.83
CA LEU A 512 23.46 20.68 21.77
C LEU A 512 22.83 20.20 23.10
N GLY A 513 21.69 20.76 23.49
CA GLY A 513 21.06 20.55 24.79
C GLY A 513 21.80 21.24 25.94
N MET A 514 22.53 22.33 25.66
CA MET A 514 23.30 23.11 26.64
C MET A 514 23.25 24.61 26.36
N SER A 515 23.17 25.42 27.42
CA SER A 515 23.26 26.88 27.33
C SER A 515 24.67 27.31 26.93
N ALA A 516 24.79 28.40 26.16
CA ALA A 516 26.06 29.05 25.91
C ALA A 516 26.73 29.48 27.22
N LYS A 517 28.06 29.39 27.26
CA LYS A 517 28.94 29.69 28.38
C LYS A 517 30.28 30.16 27.81
N ASP A 518 31.10 30.81 28.63
CA ASP A 518 32.53 30.93 28.36
C ASP A 518 33.14 29.54 28.17
N ILE A 519 33.64 29.27 26.96
CA ILE A 519 34.29 28.00 26.57
C ILE A 519 35.82 28.14 26.65
N ILE A 520 36.33 29.33 26.29
CA ILE A 520 37.76 29.64 26.23
C ILE A 520 38.43 29.42 27.59
N ASN A 521 37.77 29.84 28.67
CA ASN A 521 38.31 29.72 30.03
C ASN A 521 37.76 28.51 30.82
N LYS A 522 37.02 27.59 30.18
CA LYS A 522 36.37 26.44 30.86
C LYS A 522 36.52 25.16 30.04
N PRO A 523 37.65 24.43 30.18
CA PRO A 523 37.88 23.21 29.40
C PRO A 523 36.77 22.17 29.56
N ALA A 524 36.19 22.00 30.76
CA ALA A 524 35.04 21.10 30.96
C ALA A 524 33.79 21.46 30.12
N ALA A 525 33.62 22.72 29.69
CA ALA A 525 32.57 23.13 28.75
C ALA A 525 32.98 22.95 27.29
N LEU A 526 34.28 23.03 26.97
CA LEU A 526 34.83 22.69 25.66
C LEU A 526 34.72 21.19 25.38
N ASN A 527 35.19 20.34 26.29
CA ASN A 527 35.07 18.88 26.19
C ASN A 527 33.59 18.46 26.04
N GLN A 528 32.68 19.08 26.80
CA GLN A 528 31.24 18.82 26.67
C GLN A 528 30.68 19.24 25.29
N LEU A 529 31.21 20.32 24.69
CA LEU A 529 30.83 20.74 23.34
C LEU A 529 31.41 19.77 22.28
N GLU A 530 32.67 19.36 22.42
CA GLU A 530 33.36 18.39 21.56
C GLU A 530 32.62 17.05 21.56
N GLU A 531 32.33 16.48 22.73
CA GLU A 531 31.53 15.26 22.89
C GLU A 531 30.18 15.37 22.17
N LYS A 532 29.50 16.52 22.26
CA LYS A 532 28.18 16.78 21.64
C LYS A 532 28.23 16.93 20.13
N LEU A 533 29.28 17.57 19.62
CA LEU A 533 29.43 17.85 18.19
C LEU A 533 29.99 16.65 17.43
N PHE A 534 30.83 15.83 18.06
CA PHE A 534 31.26 14.54 17.53
C PHE A 534 30.07 13.59 17.25
N ILE A 535 28.93 13.79 17.91
CA ILE A 535 27.69 13.03 17.63
C ILE A 535 27.06 13.45 16.30
N LEU A 536 27.12 14.75 16.00
CA LEU A 536 26.58 15.36 14.79
C LEU A 536 27.46 15.06 13.58
N TRP A 537 28.80 15.06 13.76
CA TRP A 537 29.74 15.05 12.64
C TRP A 537 31.02 14.19 12.80
N GLY A 538 31.17 13.43 13.88
CA GLY A 538 32.34 12.58 14.17
C GLY A 538 33.68 13.28 13.97
N ASN A 539 34.59 12.69 13.18
CA ASN A 539 36.00 13.16 13.07
C ASN A 539 36.22 14.49 12.29
N LEU A 540 35.16 15.27 12.01
CA LEU A 540 35.24 16.50 11.21
C LEU A 540 36.33 17.46 11.73
N MET A 541 36.46 17.60 13.05
CA MET A 541 37.38 18.56 13.66
C MET A 541 38.83 18.06 13.66
N GLU A 542 39.03 16.78 13.92
CA GLU A 542 40.32 16.09 13.85
C GLU A 542 40.87 16.14 12.42
N LEU A 543 40.01 15.92 11.42
CA LEU A 543 40.36 16.03 10.01
C LEU A 543 40.62 17.49 9.61
N LYS A 544 39.84 18.47 10.11
CA LYS A 544 40.11 19.89 9.88
C LYS A 544 41.46 20.32 10.46
N SER A 545 41.86 19.77 11.62
CA SER A 545 43.19 19.95 12.19
C SER A 545 44.30 19.31 11.33
N GLU A 546 44.16 18.05 10.94
CA GLU A 546 45.13 17.34 10.09
C GLU A 546 45.35 18.05 8.74
N LEU A 547 44.28 18.55 8.12
CA LEU A 547 44.35 19.31 6.88
C LEU A 547 45.06 20.66 7.08
N ARG A 548 44.73 21.39 8.17
CA ARG A 548 45.32 22.69 8.51
C ARG A 548 46.83 22.59 8.75
N ASP A 549 47.29 21.54 9.42
CA ASP A 549 48.71 21.26 9.62
C ASP A 549 49.45 20.92 8.30
N ARG A 550 48.72 20.47 7.28
CA ARG A 550 49.20 20.24 5.90
C ARG A 550 48.95 21.41 4.95
N ALA A 551 48.56 22.59 5.46
CA ALA A 551 48.20 23.78 4.68
C ALA A 551 47.05 23.56 3.67
N THR A 552 46.11 22.70 4.03
CA THR A 552 44.83 22.44 3.33
C THR A 552 43.65 22.75 4.27
N ASP A 553 42.42 22.82 3.77
CA ASP A 553 41.22 23.07 4.57
C ASP A 553 40.03 22.25 4.06
N LEU A 554 38.93 22.25 4.81
CA LEU A 554 37.64 21.66 4.43
C LEU A 554 36.79 22.62 3.57
N PRO A 555 35.75 22.13 2.86
CA PRO A 555 35.32 20.73 2.74
C PRO A 555 36.24 19.90 1.84
N LEU A 556 36.13 18.57 1.94
CA LEU A 556 36.91 17.64 1.12
C LEU A 556 36.56 17.72 -0.38
N PRO A 557 37.47 17.25 -1.27
CA PRO A 557 37.16 16.97 -2.67
C PRO A 557 36.05 15.90 -2.78
N PRO A 558 35.16 15.97 -3.79
CA PRO A 558 34.11 14.97 -3.97
C PRO A 558 34.66 13.54 -4.10
N GLY A 559 34.09 12.60 -3.35
CA GLY A 559 34.52 11.19 -3.31
C GLY A 559 35.67 10.86 -2.33
N ASP A 560 36.20 11.85 -1.60
CA ASP A 560 37.20 11.64 -0.57
C ASP A 560 36.56 11.17 0.76
N ASN A 561 36.46 9.86 0.93
CA ASN A 561 35.71 9.24 2.03
C ASN A 561 36.45 9.23 3.39
N ARG A 562 37.34 10.20 3.65
CA ARG A 562 38.02 10.39 4.94
C ARG A 562 37.14 11.03 6.03
N LEU A 563 36.11 11.77 5.64
CA LEU A 563 35.19 12.40 6.58
C LEU A 563 34.25 11.36 7.21
N THR A 564 34.03 11.47 8.52
CA THR A 564 33.15 10.58 9.28
C THR A 564 32.10 11.31 10.13
N ASN A 565 31.11 11.90 9.47
CA ASN A 565 29.82 12.45 9.94
C ASN A 565 28.53 11.62 9.59
N LYS A 566 27.74 11.11 10.55
CA LYS A 566 26.54 10.27 10.24
C LYS A 566 25.39 11.12 9.67
N PRO A 567 24.76 10.76 8.52
CA PRO A 567 23.70 11.57 7.93
C PRO A 567 22.47 11.64 8.84
N PHE A 568 21.88 12.82 9.01
CA PHE A 568 20.78 13.07 9.92
C PHE A 568 19.64 13.85 9.26
N ASP A 569 18.42 13.67 9.77
CA ASP A 569 17.30 14.51 9.37
C ASP A 569 17.36 15.84 10.13
N ALA A 570 17.35 16.94 9.39
CA ALA A 570 17.33 18.30 9.91
C ALA A 570 16.07 19.04 9.43
N CYS A 571 15.62 20.03 10.20
CA CYS A 571 14.71 21.07 9.70
C CYS A 571 15.56 22.28 9.32
N ILE A 572 15.44 22.72 8.07
CA ILE A 572 16.13 23.88 7.52
C ILE A 572 15.06 24.92 7.23
N GLU A 573 15.12 26.06 7.91
CA GLU A 573 14.19 27.18 7.70
C GLU A 573 14.88 28.23 6.82
N GLU A 574 14.10 28.92 5.99
CA GLU A 574 14.54 30.14 5.34
C GLU A 574 13.88 31.37 5.96
N TYR A 575 14.66 32.43 6.17
CA TYR A 575 14.21 33.81 6.27
C TYR A 575 15.40 34.78 6.18
N GLY A 576 15.12 36.04 5.89
CA GLY A 576 16.11 37.12 5.89
C GLY A 576 16.39 37.67 7.29
N ALA A 577 17.66 37.82 7.64
CA ALA A 577 18.09 38.32 8.94
C ALA A 577 19.23 39.35 8.84
N GLU A 578 19.34 40.24 9.83
CA GLU A 578 20.42 41.21 9.92
C GLU A 578 21.76 40.50 10.25
N THR A 579 22.67 40.41 9.28
CA THR A 579 23.91 39.62 9.38
C THR A 579 24.96 40.24 10.30
N LEU A 580 25.62 39.40 11.10
CA LEU A 580 26.61 39.81 12.10
C LEU A 580 27.92 40.30 11.46
N PRO A 581 28.58 41.36 11.96
CA PRO A 581 29.77 41.96 11.30
C PRO A 581 30.95 41.01 11.07
N VAL A 582 31.26 40.15 12.06
CA VAL A 582 32.33 39.12 11.94
C VAL A 582 32.04 38.08 10.86
N ILE A 583 30.76 37.76 10.65
CA ILE A 583 30.33 36.86 9.59
C ILE A 583 30.49 37.59 8.25
N SER A 584 30.02 38.83 8.15
CA SER A 584 30.16 39.68 6.97
C SER A 584 31.61 39.78 6.46
N GLU A 585 32.53 40.41 7.21
CA GLU A 585 33.85 40.77 6.68
C GLU A 585 34.69 39.57 6.17
N LYS A 586 34.53 38.39 6.79
CA LYS A 586 35.21 37.17 6.36
C LYS A 586 34.46 36.41 5.27
N LEU A 587 33.11 36.42 5.24
CA LEU A 587 32.39 35.92 4.07
C LEU A 587 32.68 36.77 2.84
N THR A 588 32.76 38.11 2.93
CA THR A 588 33.07 38.96 1.77
C THR A 588 34.42 38.60 1.11
N ARG A 589 35.41 38.13 1.88
CA ARG A 589 36.69 37.61 1.34
C ARG A 589 36.61 36.20 0.75
N ALA A 590 35.55 35.44 1.03
CA ALA A 590 35.27 34.12 0.45
C ALA A 590 34.15 34.15 -0.62
N MET A 591 33.42 35.26 -0.77
CA MET A 591 32.30 35.48 -1.70
C MET A 591 32.75 35.89 -3.12
N ALA A 592 33.96 35.48 -3.54
CA ALA A 592 34.38 35.61 -4.94
C ALA A 592 33.61 34.65 -5.89
N VAL A 593 32.89 33.68 -5.33
CA VAL A 593 31.90 32.83 -6.01
C VAL A 593 30.61 32.84 -5.16
N GLY A 594 29.45 32.88 -5.83
CA GLY A 594 28.18 33.30 -5.22
C GLY A 594 27.48 32.28 -4.32
N GLY A 595 26.60 32.79 -3.46
CA GLY A 595 25.67 32.01 -2.62
C GLY A 595 24.90 32.92 -1.67
N THR A 596 23.58 32.73 -1.57
CA THR A 596 22.69 33.46 -0.65
C THR A 596 22.86 33.01 0.80
N THR A 597 22.29 33.75 1.76
CA THR A 597 22.48 33.52 3.20
C THR A 597 21.13 33.38 3.91
N THR A 598 21.04 32.35 4.75
CA THR A 598 19.77 31.81 5.27
C THR A 598 19.90 31.49 6.77
N MET A 599 18.87 31.80 7.56
CA MET A 599 18.87 31.68 9.04
C MET A 599 17.64 30.92 9.57
N ILE A 600 17.70 30.43 10.82
CA ILE A 600 16.71 29.52 11.45
C ILE A 600 16.31 30.00 12.87
N GLN A 601 15.02 29.99 13.23
CA GLN A 601 14.55 30.24 14.60
C GLN A 601 13.41 29.29 14.98
N ALA A 602 13.80 28.18 15.62
CA ALA A 602 12.89 27.14 16.06
C ALA A 602 12.00 27.56 17.25
N HIS A 603 10.76 27.05 17.25
CA HIS A 603 9.91 26.95 18.44
C HIS A 603 9.38 25.51 18.55
N GLY A 604 9.49 24.92 19.75
CA GLY A 604 8.82 23.67 20.11
C GLY A 604 9.68 22.39 20.08
N HIS A 605 10.12 21.97 21.27
CA HIS A 605 10.34 20.56 21.68
C HIS A 605 11.61 19.79 21.23
N ARG A 606 12.69 20.00 22.00
CA ARG A 606 13.61 18.97 22.58
C ARG A 606 14.08 17.80 21.66
N ILE A 607 15.26 17.97 21.06
CA ILE A 607 16.11 16.84 20.63
C ILE A 607 16.69 16.12 21.86
N THR A 608 16.91 14.80 21.78
CA THR A 608 17.59 14.01 22.84
C THR A 608 18.62 13.06 22.22
N VAL A 609 19.86 13.11 22.73
CA VAL A 609 21.06 12.67 22.03
C VAL A 609 21.65 11.37 22.64
N LYS A 610 22.17 10.47 21.80
CA LYS A 610 23.01 9.27 22.08
C LYS A 610 24.20 9.26 21.09
N THR A 611 24.88 8.15 20.76
CA THR A 611 26.02 8.09 19.78
C THR A 611 26.02 6.74 18.99
N PRO A 612 26.82 6.47 17.92
CA PRO A 612 27.64 7.32 17.00
C PRO A 612 27.66 6.87 15.47
N LEU A 613 28.57 7.47 14.66
CA LEU A 613 29.37 6.90 13.52
C LEU A 613 28.79 6.51 12.11
N SER A 614 28.51 7.49 11.23
CA SER A 614 29.23 7.91 9.98
C SER A 614 29.27 7.06 8.62
N PRO A 615 29.97 7.46 7.49
CA PRO A 615 29.39 7.82 6.14
C PRO A 615 30.37 7.54 4.92
N PRO A 616 30.69 8.42 3.89
CA PRO A 616 30.00 9.50 3.14
C PRO A 616 29.96 9.31 1.57
N GLU A 617 29.58 10.39 0.83
CA GLU A 617 30.02 10.93 -0.51
C GLU A 617 30.46 10.03 -1.71
N ALA A 618 30.46 10.43 -3.01
CA ALA A 618 29.74 11.46 -3.82
C ALA A 618 30.08 11.33 -5.34
N SER A 619 29.31 11.94 -6.28
CA SER A 619 29.79 12.57 -7.57
C SER A 619 30.33 11.68 -8.73
N THR A 620 30.64 12.07 -10.00
CA THR A 620 30.51 13.27 -10.93
C THR A 620 30.83 12.81 -12.40
N THR A 621 30.48 13.35 -13.59
CA THR A 621 29.66 14.49 -14.14
C THR A 621 29.46 14.34 -15.68
N ASN A 622 28.29 14.74 -16.24
CA ASN A 622 28.02 15.33 -17.60
C ASN A 622 28.52 14.60 -18.90
N ASP A 623 28.20 14.95 -20.18
CA ASP A 623 27.59 16.14 -20.81
C ASP A 623 26.99 15.92 -22.25
N TYR A 624 26.26 16.92 -22.78
CA TYR A 624 25.82 17.29 -24.17
C TYR A 624 25.26 16.28 -25.21
N GLY A 625 24.15 16.67 -25.89
CA GLY A 625 23.85 16.27 -27.29
C GLY A 625 22.38 16.26 -27.77
N LEU A 626 21.93 17.30 -28.49
CA LEU A 626 20.66 17.41 -29.24
C LEU A 626 20.96 17.88 -30.69
N PRO A 627 20.03 17.88 -31.70
CA PRO A 627 18.64 17.39 -31.79
C PRO A 627 18.50 16.44 -33.03
N PRO A 628 17.44 16.42 -33.88
CA PRO A 628 15.98 16.63 -33.71
C PRO A 628 15.13 15.42 -34.17
N THR A 629 13.80 15.44 -33.99
CA THR A 629 12.85 14.60 -34.75
C THR A 629 11.51 15.34 -34.97
N ALA A 630 10.83 15.03 -36.08
CA ALA A 630 9.64 15.72 -36.59
C ALA A 630 8.31 15.08 -36.08
N PRO A 631 7.12 15.67 -36.34
CA PRO A 631 5.97 15.57 -35.44
C PRO A 631 5.08 14.32 -35.63
N GLN A 632 4.45 13.89 -34.54
CA GLN A 632 3.36 12.91 -34.43
C GLN A 632 2.37 13.36 -33.33
N PRO A 633 1.15 12.79 -33.23
CA PRO A 633 -0.08 13.61 -33.15
C PRO A 633 -0.47 14.13 -31.77
N ASP A 634 -1.28 15.20 -31.80
CA ASP A 634 -1.88 15.85 -30.64
C ASP A 634 -3.09 15.07 -30.10
N VAL A 635 -3.10 14.84 -28.79
CA VAL A 635 -4.27 14.43 -27.98
C VAL A 635 -4.15 15.21 -26.67
N SER A 636 -4.75 16.40 -26.63
CA SER A 636 -4.54 17.37 -25.56
C SER A 636 -5.06 16.86 -24.20
N LEU A 637 -4.14 16.67 -23.24
CA LEU A 637 -4.44 16.30 -21.85
C LEU A 637 -4.96 17.49 -21.01
N HIS A 638 -5.69 18.42 -21.63
CA HIS A 638 -6.10 19.69 -21.01
C HIS A 638 -7.57 20.00 -21.30
N ILE A 639 -8.21 20.65 -20.33
CA ILE A 639 -9.54 21.25 -20.43
C ILE A 639 -9.32 22.75 -20.65
N HIS A 640 -9.96 23.31 -21.67
CA HIS A 640 -9.67 24.66 -22.18
C HIS A 640 -10.75 25.69 -21.83
N SER A 641 -11.97 25.24 -21.51
CA SER A 641 -13.14 26.06 -21.17
C SER A 641 -13.01 26.76 -19.82
N VAL A 642 -12.32 26.13 -18.86
CA VAL A 642 -12.23 26.55 -17.46
C VAL A 642 -10.77 26.68 -17.01
N GLN A 643 -10.43 27.84 -16.47
CA GLN A 643 -9.27 27.99 -15.59
C GLN A 643 -9.67 27.63 -14.15
N LEU A 644 -8.78 26.94 -13.46
CA LEU A 644 -9.00 26.50 -12.08
C LEU A 644 -8.15 27.37 -11.14
N LEU A 645 -8.78 28.07 -10.19
CA LEU A 645 -8.06 28.88 -9.21
C LEU A 645 -7.26 28.02 -8.22
N ASN A 646 -6.18 28.56 -7.66
CA ASN A 646 -5.45 27.93 -6.56
C ASN A 646 -6.40 27.64 -5.37
N PRO A 647 -6.44 26.41 -4.81
CA PRO A 647 -7.25 26.06 -3.63
C PRO A 647 -7.14 27.03 -2.44
N GLU A 648 -6.01 27.70 -2.26
CA GLU A 648 -5.76 28.71 -1.21
C GLU A 648 -6.62 29.98 -1.37
N SER A 649 -7.15 30.24 -2.58
CA SER A 649 -8.10 31.34 -2.84
C SER A 649 -9.55 31.01 -2.46
N ILE A 650 -9.83 29.72 -2.20
CA ILE A 650 -11.15 29.19 -1.88
C ILE A 650 -11.26 28.93 -0.37
N THR A 651 -12.45 29.06 0.20
CA THR A 651 -12.63 28.86 1.64
C THR A 651 -12.28 27.43 2.09
N SER A 652 -11.66 27.30 3.26
CA SER A 652 -11.51 26.04 3.99
C SER A 652 -12.64 25.79 4.99
N GLU A 653 -13.69 26.61 5.00
CA GLU A 653 -14.86 26.42 5.85
C GLU A 653 -15.69 25.20 5.40
N PHE A 654 -15.52 24.09 6.12
CA PHE A 654 -16.21 22.83 5.88
C PHE A 654 -17.71 22.97 5.51
N ASP A 655 -18.49 23.72 6.28
CA ASP A 655 -19.94 23.78 6.04
C ASP A 655 -20.28 24.56 4.76
N LYS A 656 -19.45 25.50 4.29
CA LYS A 656 -19.60 26.13 2.96
C LYS A 656 -19.27 25.17 1.83
N LEU A 657 -18.20 24.38 1.99
CA LEU A 657 -17.82 23.33 1.03
C LEU A 657 -18.86 22.19 0.96
N ARG A 658 -19.57 21.91 2.06
CA ARG A 658 -20.62 20.87 2.12
C ARG A 658 -22.00 21.34 1.64
N PHE A 659 -22.41 22.56 2.01
CA PHE A 659 -23.81 23.01 1.87
C PHE A 659 -24.02 24.15 0.87
N GLU A 660 -23.05 25.05 0.73
CA GLU A 660 -23.14 26.18 -0.22
C GLU A 660 -22.57 25.80 -1.61
N ALA A 661 -21.74 24.74 -1.65
CA ALA A 661 -20.94 24.26 -2.78
C ALA A 661 -19.78 25.19 -3.18
N ALA A 662 -19.15 25.83 -2.19
CA ALA A 662 -18.06 26.81 -2.39
C ALA A 662 -16.80 26.28 -3.12
N ALA A 663 -16.68 24.96 -3.36
CA ALA A 663 -15.67 24.40 -4.26
C ALA A 663 -15.92 24.80 -5.74
N HIS A 664 -17.14 25.22 -6.09
CA HIS A 664 -17.50 25.69 -7.42
C HIS A 664 -16.88 27.06 -7.75
N ASP A 665 -16.63 27.89 -6.73
CA ASP A 665 -15.94 29.19 -6.87
C ASP A 665 -14.50 29.06 -7.43
N GLN A 666 -13.96 27.83 -7.45
CA GLN A 666 -12.67 27.51 -8.06
C GLN A 666 -12.71 27.57 -9.60
N LEU A 667 -13.89 27.55 -10.24
CA LEU A 667 -14.04 27.47 -11.69
C LEU A 667 -14.20 28.86 -12.34
N VAL A 668 -13.22 29.27 -13.16
CA VAL A 668 -13.26 30.51 -13.95
C VAL A 668 -13.48 30.19 -15.43
N PHE A 669 -14.67 30.52 -15.93
CA PHE A 669 -15.06 30.33 -17.33
C PHE A 669 -14.56 31.47 -18.23
N HIS A 670 -13.90 31.13 -19.34
CA HIS A 670 -13.37 32.13 -20.29
C HIS A 670 -14.44 32.97 -21.02
N ASN A 671 -15.73 32.63 -20.91
CA ASN A 671 -16.81 33.35 -21.56
C ASN A 671 -18.07 33.42 -20.66
N PRO A 672 -18.22 34.45 -19.81
CA PRO A 672 -19.23 34.49 -18.74
C PRO A 672 -20.66 34.81 -19.20
N GLN A 673 -20.94 34.92 -20.51
CA GLN A 673 -22.22 35.39 -21.05
C GLN A 673 -23.41 34.41 -20.91
N LEU A 674 -23.19 33.15 -20.49
CA LEU A 674 -24.23 32.12 -20.46
C LEU A 674 -24.80 31.80 -19.06
N TYR A 675 -24.18 32.28 -17.98
CA TYR A 675 -24.65 32.01 -16.62
C TYR A 675 -25.56 33.12 -16.08
N GLN A 676 -26.84 33.10 -16.50
CA GLN A 676 -27.93 33.81 -15.83
C GLN A 676 -29.14 32.88 -15.64
N THR A 677 -29.10 32.08 -14.58
CA THR A 677 -30.31 31.48 -14.00
C THR A 677 -30.86 32.41 -12.91
N ALA A 678 -32.18 32.51 -12.81
CA ALA A 678 -32.83 33.65 -12.17
C ALA A 678 -33.05 33.50 -10.65
N ASP A 679 -31.98 33.47 -9.84
CA ASP A 679 -32.09 33.74 -8.39
C ASP A 679 -30.79 34.18 -7.65
N ASP A 680 -29.83 34.84 -8.31
CA ASP A 680 -28.67 35.46 -7.62
C ASP A 680 -28.49 36.94 -8.00
N THR A 681 -28.67 37.83 -7.03
CA THR A 681 -28.41 39.27 -7.14
C THR A 681 -27.27 39.72 -6.22
N SER A 682 -26.08 39.17 -6.40
CA SER A 682 -24.84 39.72 -5.82
C SER A 682 -23.90 40.26 -6.90
N LYS A 683 -23.46 41.53 -6.77
CA LYS A 683 -22.51 42.15 -7.70
C LYS A 683 -21.08 41.80 -7.30
N ARG A 684 -20.33 41.13 -8.18
CA ARG A 684 -18.87 41.03 -8.07
C ARG A 684 -18.17 41.57 -9.31
N SER A 685 -17.21 42.46 -9.10
CA SER A 685 -16.38 43.07 -10.14
C SER A 685 -15.22 42.15 -10.53
N THR A 686 -14.98 42.00 -11.82
CA THR A 686 -13.81 41.29 -12.38
C THR A 686 -12.50 41.98 -11.96
N PRO A 687 -11.58 41.29 -11.24
CA PRO A 687 -10.20 41.74 -11.07
C PRO A 687 -9.38 41.43 -12.33
N ASN A 688 -8.31 42.19 -12.58
CA ASN A 688 -7.23 41.69 -13.43
C ASN A 688 -6.58 40.48 -12.73
N GLN A 689 -6.19 39.45 -13.48
CA GLN A 689 -5.60 38.23 -12.93
C GLN A 689 -4.11 38.12 -13.28
N ASP A 690 -3.28 37.96 -12.25
CA ASP A 690 -1.88 37.54 -12.38
C ASP A 690 -1.80 35.99 -12.50
N PRO A 691 -0.81 35.45 -13.23
CA PRO A 691 -0.72 34.02 -13.53
C PRO A 691 -0.43 33.12 -12.32
N GLU A 692 -0.03 33.68 -11.17
CA GLU A 692 0.17 32.96 -9.90
C GLU A 692 -1.15 32.39 -9.31
N THR A 693 -2.30 32.73 -9.88
CA THR A 693 -3.63 32.38 -9.36
C THR A 693 -4.21 31.05 -9.85
N ILE A 694 -3.56 30.35 -10.80
CA ILE A 694 -4.09 29.16 -11.50
C ILE A 694 -3.43 27.86 -11.01
N SER A 695 -4.18 26.75 -10.97
CA SER A 695 -3.74 25.43 -10.49
C SER A 695 -4.30 24.26 -11.33
N THR A 696 -3.80 23.04 -11.12
CA THR A 696 -4.43 21.79 -11.61
C THR A 696 -5.15 20.99 -10.51
N LEU A 697 -5.07 21.46 -9.25
CA LEU A 697 -5.52 20.73 -8.06
C LEU A 697 -6.96 21.12 -7.71
N LEU A 698 -7.92 20.24 -8.00
CA LEU A 698 -9.35 20.47 -7.78
C LEU A 698 -9.79 20.13 -6.35
N ILE A 699 -10.59 20.98 -5.74
CA ILE A 699 -11.24 20.72 -4.44
C ILE A 699 -12.39 19.70 -4.63
N SER A 700 -12.02 18.43 -4.67
CA SER A 700 -12.92 17.28 -4.84
C SER A 700 -13.62 16.85 -3.54
N SER A 701 -13.41 17.53 -2.41
CA SER A 701 -14.03 17.18 -1.13
C SER A 701 -14.19 18.39 -0.19
N PRO A 702 -14.88 18.23 0.96
CA PRO A 702 -14.88 19.24 2.02
C PRO A 702 -13.51 19.48 2.69
N TYR A 703 -12.50 18.66 2.40
CA TYR A 703 -11.14 18.82 2.91
C TYR A 703 -10.31 19.69 1.95
N ASN A 704 -10.45 21.02 2.05
CA ASN A 704 -9.58 21.96 1.33
C ASN A 704 -8.21 22.09 2.03
N ILE A 705 -7.40 21.03 1.92
CA ILE A 705 -6.05 20.88 2.50
C ILE A 705 -5.13 20.04 1.58
N PRO A 706 -3.79 20.20 1.67
CA PRO A 706 -2.84 19.42 0.87
C PRO A 706 -3.03 17.90 0.98
N ASN A 707 -2.85 17.20 -0.15
CA ASN A 707 -3.08 15.76 -0.35
C ASN A 707 -4.57 15.33 -0.41
N HIS A 708 -5.54 16.24 -0.29
CA HIS A 708 -6.98 15.94 -0.40
C HIS A 708 -7.62 16.48 -1.70
N TYR A 709 -6.79 16.95 -2.63
CA TYR A 709 -7.20 17.46 -3.95
C TYR A 709 -7.18 16.36 -5.01
N LEU A 710 -8.00 16.52 -6.05
CA LEU A 710 -7.88 15.74 -7.28
C LEU A 710 -6.98 16.49 -8.27
N ASP A 711 -5.81 15.95 -8.59
CA ASP A 711 -4.98 16.52 -9.66
C ASP A 711 -5.58 16.20 -11.04
N LEU A 712 -6.13 17.22 -11.70
CA LEU A 712 -6.70 17.12 -13.04
C LEU A 712 -5.63 16.91 -14.12
N SER A 713 -4.34 17.11 -13.83
CA SER A 713 -3.26 16.81 -14.79
C SER A 713 -3.09 15.30 -15.01
N SER A 714 -3.46 14.48 -14.02
CA SER A 714 -3.19 13.03 -13.95
C SER A 714 -3.56 12.27 -15.25
N PRO A 715 -2.61 11.54 -15.87
CA PRO A 715 -2.83 10.82 -17.12
C PRO A 715 -3.78 9.62 -16.97
N HIS A 716 -4.17 9.27 -15.75
CA HIS A 716 -5.13 8.20 -15.46
C HIS A 716 -6.59 8.68 -15.44
N LEU A 717 -6.85 10.00 -15.49
CA LEU A 717 -8.20 10.56 -15.56
C LEU A 717 -8.61 10.81 -17.01
N THR A 718 -9.63 10.09 -17.48
CA THR A 718 -10.25 10.32 -18.80
C THR A 718 -10.98 11.67 -18.87
N ILE A 719 -11.16 12.22 -20.07
CA ILE A 719 -11.88 13.50 -20.28
C ILE A 719 -13.28 13.49 -19.62
N PRO A 720 -14.15 12.46 -19.80
CA PRO A 720 -15.42 12.37 -19.09
C PRO A 720 -15.30 12.46 -17.56
N SER A 721 -14.26 11.83 -16.99
CA SER A 721 -14.01 11.83 -15.54
C SER A 721 -13.59 13.19 -15.01
N ARG A 722 -12.78 13.93 -15.79
CA ARG A 722 -12.34 15.29 -15.47
C ARG A 722 -13.51 16.29 -15.54
N LEU A 723 -14.32 16.20 -16.61
CA LEU A 723 -15.51 17.03 -16.79
C LEU A 723 -16.56 16.77 -15.69
N LEU A 724 -16.81 15.50 -15.34
CA LEU A 724 -17.70 15.17 -14.23
C LEU A 724 -17.16 15.64 -12.87
N ALA A 725 -15.85 15.51 -12.61
CA ALA A 725 -15.24 16.01 -11.38
C ALA A 725 -15.41 17.54 -11.23
N LEU A 726 -15.20 18.29 -12.32
CA LEU A 726 -15.48 19.73 -12.37
C LEU A 726 -16.96 20.03 -12.11
N ALA A 727 -17.88 19.29 -12.73
CA ALA A 727 -19.31 19.48 -12.49
C ALA A 727 -19.73 19.16 -11.04
N LEU A 728 -19.11 18.15 -10.42
CA LEU A 728 -19.33 17.77 -9.02
C LEU A 728 -18.78 18.80 -8.01
N THR A 729 -18.08 19.86 -8.43
CA THR A 729 -17.80 21.02 -7.55
C THR A 729 -19.08 21.63 -6.99
N ALA A 730 -20.14 21.73 -7.82
CA ALA A 730 -21.43 22.33 -7.48
C ALA A 730 -22.38 21.41 -6.67
N LEU A 731 -21.90 20.23 -6.24
CA LEU A 731 -22.71 19.24 -5.50
C LEU A 731 -23.02 19.70 -4.07
N LYS A 732 -24.30 19.82 -3.74
CA LYS A 732 -24.85 20.13 -2.40
C LYS A 732 -26.22 19.46 -2.17
N PRO A 733 -26.72 19.40 -0.92
CA PRO A 733 -28.06 18.88 -0.63
C PRO A 733 -29.18 19.59 -1.39
N ALA A 734 -30.12 18.81 -1.91
CA ALA A 734 -31.36 19.31 -2.51
C ALA A 734 -32.50 19.44 -1.49
N THR A 735 -32.39 18.78 -0.34
CA THR A 735 -33.38 18.82 0.75
C THR A 735 -32.68 18.92 2.11
N SER A 736 -33.33 19.52 3.11
CA SER A 736 -32.82 19.51 4.50
C SER A 736 -32.76 18.11 5.10
N THR A 737 -33.58 17.18 4.59
CA THR A 737 -33.67 15.78 5.01
C THR A 737 -32.76 14.83 4.21
N TYR A 738 -31.66 15.33 3.60
CA TYR A 738 -30.75 14.53 2.75
C TYR A 738 -30.27 13.22 3.41
N ALA A 739 -30.10 13.22 4.75
CA ALA A 739 -29.69 12.07 5.54
C ALA A 739 -30.63 10.85 5.39
N THR A 740 -31.92 11.06 5.09
CA THR A 740 -32.94 10.01 4.96
C THR A 740 -33.66 10.00 3.61
N ALA A 741 -33.69 11.10 2.87
CA ALA A 741 -34.33 11.20 1.55
C ALA A 741 -33.72 10.20 0.53
N PRO A 742 -34.51 9.65 -0.43
CA PRO A 742 -34.00 8.75 -1.48
C PRO A 742 -32.77 9.32 -2.18
N TYR A 743 -31.75 8.50 -2.46
CA TYR A 743 -30.42 9.01 -2.82
C TYR A 743 -30.40 9.95 -4.04
N PRO A 744 -31.07 9.65 -5.18
CA PRO A 744 -31.16 10.57 -6.32
C PRO A 744 -31.89 11.90 -6.04
N LEU A 745 -32.60 12.02 -4.92
CA LEU A 745 -33.34 13.22 -4.47
C LEU A 745 -32.67 13.90 -3.26
N ALA A 746 -31.57 13.35 -2.72
CA ALA A 746 -30.88 13.90 -1.57
C ALA A 746 -29.95 15.06 -1.94
N LEU A 747 -29.37 15.04 -3.15
CA LEU A 747 -28.37 15.99 -3.65
C LEU A 747 -28.84 16.59 -5.00
N ASN A 748 -28.30 17.76 -5.36
CA ASN A 748 -28.73 18.57 -6.51
C ASN A 748 -28.26 18.07 -7.90
N PHE A 749 -28.40 16.77 -8.19
CA PHE A 749 -27.84 16.13 -9.39
C PHE A 749 -28.26 16.78 -10.72
N SER A 750 -29.49 17.28 -10.87
CA SER A 750 -29.91 18.00 -12.09
C SER A 750 -29.13 19.29 -12.34
N PHE A 751 -28.62 19.95 -11.30
CA PHE A 751 -27.75 21.13 -11.44
C PHE A 751 -26.32 20.71 -11.85
N VAL A 752 -25.82 19.61 -11.29
CA VAL A 752 -24.54 19.00 -11.70
C VAL A 752 -24.58 18.58 -13.17
N LEU A 753 -25.68 17.99 -13.63
CA LEU A 753 -25.85 17.63 -15.05
C LEU A 753 -25.86 18.87 -15.96
N ALA A 754 -26.61 19.92 -15.60
CA ALA A 754 -26.66 21.16 -16.39
C ALA A 754 -25.27 21.81 -16.52
N LEU A 755 -24.49 21.83 -15.43
CA LEU A 755 -23.10 22.29 -15.44
C LEU A 755 -22.19 21.39 -16.29
N LEU A 756 -22.35 20.07 -16.21
CA LEU A 756 -21.61 19.11 -17.04
C LEU A 756 -21.89 19.33 -18.54
N HIS A 757 -23.15 19.47 -18.94
CA HIS A 757 -23.54 19.78 -20.31
C HIS A 757 -22.92 21.12 -20.77
N THR A 758 -22.90 22.16 -19.93
CA THR A 758 -22.21 23.42 -20.26
C THR A 758 -20.71 23.24 -20.48
N LEU A 759 -20.03 22.45 -19.66
CA LEU A 759 -18.60 22.13 -19.82
C LEU A 759 -18.33 21.37 -21.13
N ILE A 760 -19.14 20.35 -21.43
CA ILE A 760 -19.06 19.53 -22.66
C ILE A 760 -19.19 20.43 -23.91
N VAL A 761 -20.20 21.30 -23.95
CA VAL A 761 -20.43 22.24 -25.07
C VAL A 761 -19.27 23.23 -25.23
N GLN A 762 -18.63 23.66 -24.14
CA GLN A 762 -17.51 24.61 -24.19
C GLN A 762 -16.17 23.95 -24.60
N GLU A 763 -15.89 22.71 -24.19
CA GLU A 763 -14.78 21.92 -24.77
C GLU A 763 -15.04 21.52 -26.23
N ARG A 764 -16.30 21.52 -26.67
CA ARG A 764 -16.78 20.86 -27.91
C ARG A 764 -16.51 19.35 -27.87
N TYR A 765 -16.68 18.76 -26.69
CA TYR A 765 -16.51 17.32 -26.49
C TYR A 765 -17.79 16.60 -26.93
N GLU A 766 -17.65 15.47 -27.63
CA GLU A 766 -18.77 14.57 -27.92
C GLU A 766 -18.86 13.54 -26.77
N TRP A 767 -19.95 13.60 -26.01
CA TRP A 767 -20.15 12.74 -24.84
C TRP A 767 -20.98 11.50 -25.20
N GLU A 768 -20.35 10.32 -25.12
CA GLU A 768 -21.00 9.00 -25.24
C GLU A 768 -21.49 8.52 -23.85
N GLU A 769 -22.50 7.63 -23.79
CA GLU A 769 -23.01 7.05 -22.54
C GLU A 769 -21.87 6.52 -21.65
N THR A 770 -21.63 7.22 -20.54
CA THR A 770 -20.51 6.94 -19.64
C THR A 770 -21.03 6.60 -18.25
N SER A 771 -20.59 5.46 -17.70
CA SER A 771 -20.99 4.99 -16.38
C SER A 771 -19.90 5.13 -15.32
N PHE A 772 -20.24 5.71 -14.18
CA PHE A 772 -19.37 5.93 -13.02
C PHE A 772 -19.84 5.10 -11.82
N TYR A 773 -18.93 4.79 -10.90
CA TYR A 773 -19.24 3.99 -9.72
C TYR A 773 -19.42 4.87 -8.48
N VAL A 774 -20.54 4.68 -7.77
CA VAL A 774 -20.93 5.55 -6.66
C VAL A 774 -21.17 4.73 -5.39
N VAL A 775 -20.48 5.09 -4.31
CA VAL A 775 -20.60 4.44 -2.99
C VAL A 775 -21.28 5.41 -2.04
N VAL A 776 -22.38 4.98 -1.44
CA VAL A 776 -23.25 5.78 -0.57
C VAL A 776 -23.26 5.19 0.83
N PHE A 777 -23.09 6.06 1.82
CA PHE A 777 -22.96 5.71 3.23
C PHE A 777 -24.09 6.42 3.98
N ARG A 778 -25.07 5.67 4.49
CA ARG A 778 -26.07 6.21 5.42
C ARG A 778 -25.78 5.70 6.80
N SER A 779 -25.64 6.60 7.77
CA SER A 779 -25.19 6.26 9.11
C SER A 779 -26.02 6.95 10.17
N GLN A 780 -26.00 6.39 11.38
CA GLN A 780 -26.49 7.00 12.60
C GLN A 780 -25.40 6.87 13.66
N LEU A 781 -24.95 8.00 14.21
CA LEU A 781 -23.88 8.03 15.20
C LEU A 781 -24.43 7.71 16.59
N LYS A 782 -23.63 7.06 17.44
CA LYS A 782 -23.98 6.87 18.85
C LYS A 782 -23.94 8.19 19.62
N GLU A 783 -24.68 8.23 20.72
CA GLU A 783 -24.61 9.33 21.67
C GLU A 783 -23.23 9.35 22.37
N GLY A 784 -22.61 10.53 22.48
CA GLY A 784 -21.36 10.73 23.22
C GLY A 784 -20.10 10.12 22.58
N ILE A 785 -20.07 9.94 21.26
CA ILE A 785 -18.86 9.52 20.54
C ILE A 785 -17.77 10.58 20.54
N ASP A 786 -16.53 10.13 20.31
CA ASP A 786 -15.39 10.99 20.02
C ASP A 786 -15.50 11.49 18.56
N GLN A 787 -15.85 12.77 18.39
CA GLN A 787 -16.01 13.39 17.06
C GLN A 787 -14.67 13.67 16.40
N ASP A 788 -13.64 14.04 17.15
CA ASP A 788 -12.29 14.31 16.61
C ASP A 788 -11.68 13.03 16.04
N TRP A 789 -11.90 11.89 16.72
CA TRP A 789 -11.50 10.57 16.21
C TRP A 789 -12.30 10.14 14.97
N LEU A 790 -13.62 10.41 14.92
CA LEU A 790 -14.43 10.19 13.73
C LEU A 790 -13.91 11.03 12.54
N TYR A 791 -13.71 12.33 12.72
CA TYR A 791 -13.22 13.22 11.67
C TYR A 791 -11.84 12.80 11.17
N ARG A 792 -10.92 12.43 12.07
CA ARG A 792 -9.59 11.96 11.70
C ARG A 792 -9.61 10.63 10.94
N LEU A 793 -10.51 9.71 11.31
CA LEU A 793 -10.68 8.45 10.57
C LEU A 793 -11.19 8.69 9.15
N ASP A 794 -12.11 9.64 8.97
CA ASP A 794 -12.68 10.01 7.68
C ASP A 794 -11.66 10.76 6.80
N GLU A 795 -10.96 11.73 7.39
CA GLU A 795 -9.90 12.52 6.77
C GLU A 795 -8.74 11.65 6.26
N GLU A 796 -8.15 10.83 7.13
CA GLU A 796 -7.04 9.97 6.75
C GLU A 796 -7.46 8.89 5.72
N SER A 797 -8.71 8.41 5.79
CA SER A 797 -9.25 7.50 4.76
C SER A 797 -9.46 8.20 3.42
N HIS A 798 -9.96 9.45 3.44
CA HIS A 798 -10.10 10.26 2.23
C HIS A 798 -8.75 10.49 1.54
N ARG A 799 -7.69 10.78 2.31
CA ARG A 799 -6.34 10.94 1.76
C ARG A 799 -5.84 9.66 1.07
N GLU A 800 -6.04 8.49 1.68
CA GLU A 800 -5.73 7.19 1.06
C GLU A 800 -6.50 6.97 -0.25
N ALA A 801 -7.75 7.45 -0.35
CA ALA A 801 -8.54 7.37 -1.57
C ALA A 801 -8.03 8.32 -2.67
N CYS A 802 -7.59 9.53 -2.32
CA CYS A 802 -6.90 10.43 -3.25
C CYS A 802 -5.56 9.85 -3.72
N GLU A 803 -4.72 9.36 -2.80
CA GLU A 803 -3.43 8.72 -3.08
C GLU A 803 -3.56 7.48 -3.99
N SER A 804 -4.66 6.72 -3.87
CA SER A 804 -4.95 5.57 -4.71
C SER A 804 -5.44 5.92 -6.13
N GLY A 805 -5.83 7.17 -6.39
CA GLY A 805 -6.38 7.63 -7.66
C GLY A 805 -7.82 7.15 -7.95
N GLY A 806 -8.45 7.77 -8.96
CA GLY A 806 -9.79 7.41 -9.45
C GLY A 806 -10.97 7.94 -8.65
N LEU A 807 -10.77 8.51 -7.45
CA LEU A 807 -11.79 9.25 -6.70
C LEU A 807 -12.05 10.61 -7.39
N LEU A 808 -13.27 10.83 -7.89
CA LEU A 808 -13.66 12.05 -8.60
C LEU A 808 -14.26 13.11 -7.65
N LYS A 809 -15.01 12.67 -6.64
CA LYS A 809 -15.60 13.53 -5.60
C LYS A 809 -15.86 12.73 -4.33
N TYR A 810 -15.56 13.31 -3.18
CA TYR A 810 -16.14 12.93 -1.89
C TYR A 810 -17.07 14.03 -1.38
N TRP A 811 -18.18 13.66 -0.77
CA TRP A 811 -19.08 14.58 -0.10
C TRP A 811 -19.68 13.92 1.15
N PHE A 812 -19.79 14.68 2.23
CA PHE A 812 -20.47 14.23 3.45
C PHE A 812 -21.18 15.39 4.14
N GLY A 813 -22.36 15.10 4.68
CA GLY A 813 -23.16 16.06 5.42
C GLY A 813 -22.79 16.16 6.89
N LYS A 814 -23.73 16.70 7.66
CA LYS A 814 -23.69 16.89 9.11
C LYS A 814 -24.78 16.03 9.74
N GLY A 815 -24.55 15.50 10.93
CA GLY A 815 -25.57 14.71 11.64
C GLY A 815 -26.84 15.54 11.90
N ASP A 816 -28.01 14.95 11.64
CA ASP A 816 -29.31 15.53 12.02
C ASP A 816 -29.59 15.38 13.54
N GLU A 817 -30.78 15.79 13.99
CA GLU A 817 -31.19 15.72 15.41
C GLU A 817 -31.19 14.27 15.96
N GLU A 818 -31.42 13.27 15.09
CA GLU A 818 -31.33 11.84 15.43
C GLU A 818 -29.91 11.28 15.21
N ARG A 819 -28.93 12.16 14.95
CA ARG A 819 -27.52 11.88 14.64
C ARG A 819 -27.31 11.08 13.35
N ARG A 820 -28.26 11.13 12.41
CA ARG A 820 -28.16 10.47 11.10
C ARG A 820 -27.40 11.34 10.11
N ASN A 821 -26.59 10.72 9.25
CA ASN A 821 -25.83 11.43 8.22
C ASN A 821 -25.80 10.65 6.89
N LEU A 822 -25.48 11.38 5.81
CA LEU A 822 -25.18 10.85 4.48
C LEU A 822 -23.74 11.24 4.11
N ALA A 823 -22.98 10.28 3.60
CA ALA A 823 -21.76 10.52 2.83
C ALA A 823 -21.83 9.77 1.48
N THR A 824 -21.04 10.21 0.50
CA THR A 824 -20.98 9.61 -0.83
C THR A 824 -19.64 9.84 -1.51
N CYS A 825 -19.13 8.82 -2.20
CA CYS A 825 -17.94 8.89 -3.04
C CYS A 825 -18.30 8.56 -4.50
N PHE A 826 -17.81 9.38 -5.43
CA PHE A 826 -17.93 9.17 -6.88
C PHE A 826 -16.57 8.75 -7.42
N TRP A 827 -16.53 7.66 -8.17
CA TRP A 827 -15.31 7.04 -8.68
C TRP A 827 -15.38 6.82 -10.19
N HIS A 828 -14.22 6.90 -10.84
CA HIS A 828 -14.06 6.52 -12.24
C HIS A 828 -14.52 5.07 -12.48
N SER A 829 -14.03 4.13 -11.67
CA SER A 829 -14.39 2.71 -11.74
C SER A 829 -14.66 2.10 -10.35
N ARG A 830 -15.29 0.92 -10.34
CA ARG A 830 -15.43 0.11 -9.12
C ARG A 830 -14.08 -0.42 -8.64
N GLU A 831 -13.18 -0.67 -9.57
CA GLU A 831 -11.86 -1.23 -9.33
C GLU A 831 -10.96 -0.20 -8.60
N ASP A 832 -11.13 1.09 -8.89
CA ASP A 832 -10.47 2.17 -8.15
C ASP A 832 -11.08 2.36 -6.76
N ALA A 833 -12.41 2.33 -6.65
CA ALA A 833 -13.09 2.36 -5.36
C ALA A 833 -12.70 1.19 -4.44
N TYR A 834 -12.43 0.02 -5.02
CA TYR A 834 -11.88 -1.13 -4.31
C TYR A 834 -10.45 -0.86 -3.84
N LYS A 835 -9.54 -0.39 -4.71
CA LYS A 835 -8.14 -0.07 -4.38
C LYS A 835 -8.05 0.96 -3.24
N GLY A 836 -8.72 2.10 -3.36
CA GLY A 836 -8.71 3.15 -2.34
C GLY A 836 -9.25 2.65 -1.00
N GLY A 837 -10.24 1.75 -1.03
CA GLY A 837 -10.76 1.09 0.16
C GLY A 837 -9.80 0.12 0.87
N LEU A 838 -8.65 -0.25 0.29
CA LEU A 838 -7.71 -1.21 0.91
C LEU A 838 -6.79 -0.61 1.98
N GLY A 839 -6.69 0.72 2.07
CA GLY A 839 -5.71 1.40 2.91
C GLY A 839 -5.83 1.13 4.43
N PRO A 840 -4.73 1.29 5.20
CA PRO A 840 -4.72 1.07 6.64
C PRO A 840 -5.66 1.99 7.45
N TRP A 841 -5.96 3.21 7.01
CA TRP A 841 -6.94 4.08 7.64
C TRP A 841 -8.37 3.68 7.30
N HIS A 842 -8.67 3.32 6.05
CA HIS A 842 -9.92 2.64 5.71
C HIS A 842 -10.15 1.37 6.55
N LYS A 843 -9.08 0.61 6.84
CA LYS A 843 -9.13 -0.56 7.74
C LYS A 843 -9.43 -0.16 9.19
N LYS A 844 -8.83 0.93 9.71
CA LYS A 844 -9.15 1.48 11.04
C LYS A 844 -10.60 1.99 11.11
N ALA A 845 -11.07 2.73 10.11
CA ALA A 845 -12.43 3.27 10.07
C ALA A 845 -13.49 2.16 10.09
N ARG A 846 -13.30 1.10 9.31
CA ARG A 846 -14.15 -0.11 9.36
C ARG A 846 -14.11 -0.81 10.73
N ALA A 847 -12.95 -0.87 11.39
CA ALA A 847 -12.83 -1.46 12.73
C ALA A 847 -13.54 -0.61 13.81
N ALA A 848 -13.39 0.72 13.76
CA ALA A 848 -14.07 1.67 14.62
C ALA A 848 -15.59 1.76 14.36
N GLY A 849 -16.10 1.13 13.29
CA GLY A 849 -17.52 1.21 12.94
C GLY A 849 -18.47 0.75 14.05
N ARG A 850 -18.08 -0.22 14.87
CA ARG A 850 -18.87 -0.66 16.05
C ARG A 850 -18.77 0.27 17.26
N GLU A 851 -17.78 1.14 17.31
CA GLU A 851 -17.58 2.13 18.37
C GLU A 851 -18.39 3.39 18.08
N LEU A 852 -18.33 3.89 16.84
CA LEU A 852 -18.88 5.18 16.43
C LEU A 852 -20.34 5.12 15.97
N TYR A 853 -20.74 4.04 15.27
CA TYR A 853 -22.08 3.95 14.67
C TYR A 853 -23.05 3.10 15.50
N GLU A 854 -24.29 3.58 15.57
CA GLU A 854 -25.48 2.87 16.04
C GLU A 854 -26.04 2.02 14.89
N SER A 855 -26.12 2.61 13.69
CA SER A 855 -26.30 1.90 12.43
C SER A 855 -25.43 2.52 11.32
N ILE A 856 -24.99 1.70 10.37
CA ILE A 856 -24.36 2.18 9.13
C ILE A 856 -24.67 1.20 7.99
N VAL A 857 -25.14 1.75 6.88
CA VAL A 857 -25.56 1.03 5.67
C VAL A 857 -24.77 1.57 4.49
N PHE A 858 -24.19 0.66 3.73
CA PHE A 858 -23.47 0.95 2.49
C PHE A 858 -24.40 0.57 1.32
N SER A 859 -24.47 1.41 0.30
CA SER A 859 -25.20 1.15 -0.94
C SER A 859 -24.34 1.56 -2.12
N THR A 860 -24.43 0.81 -3.22
CA THR A 860 -23.54 0.97 -4.38
C THR A 860 -24.37 1.13 -5.64
N TYR A 861 -24.13 2.19 -6.39
CA TYR A 861 -24.88 2.53 -7.59
C TYR A 861 -23.96 2.65 -8.81
N ARG A 862 -24.51 2.35 -9.99
CA ARG A 862 -23.98 2.82 -11.27
C ARG A 862 -24.66 4.16 -11.58
N LEU A 863 -23.89 5.24 -11.65
CA LEU A 863 -24.34 6.51 -12.21
C LEU A 863 -24.09 6.45 -13.71
N VAL A 864 -25.15 6.32 -14.50
CA VAL A 864 -25.07 6.37 -15.97
C VAL A 864 -25.41 7.79 -16.40
N ILE A 865 -24.56 8.41 -17.21
CA ILE A 865 -24.82 9.71 -17.84
C ILE A 865 -24.94 9.44 -19.34
N LYS A 866 -26.11 9.72 -19.90
CA LYS A 866 -26.48 9.39 -21.29
C LYS A 866 -25.70 10.19 -22.32
N ASP A 867 -25.83 9.82 -23.59
CA ASP A 867 -25.27 10.55 -24.72
C ASP A 867 -25.62 12.05 -24.63
N GLY A 868 -24.66 12.91 -24.99
CA GLY A 868 -24.77 14.37 -24.84
C GLY A 868 -24.84 14.90 -23.40
N ALA A 869 -24.87 14.02 -22.39
CA ALA A 869 -25.21 14.33 -21.01
C ALA A 869 -26.60 15.00 -20.83
N GLU A 870 -27.58 14.61 -21.66
CA GLU A 870 -28.96 15.12 -21.58
C GLU A 870 -29.73 14.54 -20.37
N GLU A 871 -29.43 13.30 -19.97
CA GLU A 871 -30.09 12.59 -18.86
C GLU A 871 -29.09 11.82 -17.99
N TYR A 872 -29.48 11.48 -16.75
CA TYR A 872 -28.73 10.59 -15.86
C TYR A 872 -29.63 9.57 -15.16
N GLU A 873 -29.09 8.38 -14.90
CA GLU A 873 -29.75 7.30 -14.17
C GLU A 873 -28.88 6.81 -13.01
N PHE A 874 -29.51 6.42 -11.90
CA PHE A 874 -28.86 5.72 -10.78
C PHE A 874 -29.41 4.30 -10.68
N GLU A 875 -28.64 3.32 -11.13
CA GLU A 875 -28.99 1.90 -11.03
C GLU A 875 -28.38 1.25 -9.79
N ASP A 876 -29.09 0.30 -9.15
CA ASP A 876 -28.49 -0.60 -8.16
C ASP A 876 -27.32 -1.36 -8.78
N TYR A 877 -26.11 -1.23 -8.22
CA TYR A 877 -24.95 -1.99 -8.69
C TYR A 877 -25.04 -3.45 -8.23
N LYS A 878 -25.64 -4.31 -9.05
CA LYS A 878 -25.82 -5.76 -8.82
C LYS A 878 -24.62 -6.54 -9.36
N GLY A 879 -23.63 -6.78 -8.49
CA GLY A 879 -22.45 -7.63 -8.75
C GLY A 879 -22.39 -8.83 -7.83
#